data_AF-A0A432XZQ7-F1
#
_entry.id   AF-A0A432XZQ7-F1
#
_cell.length_a   1.000
_cell.length_b   1.000
_cell.length_c   1.000
_cell.angle_alpha   90.00
_cell.angle_beta   90.00
_cell.angle_gamma   90.00
#
_symmetry.space_group_name_H-M   'P 1'
#
loop_
_entity.id
_entity.type
_entity.pdbx_description
1 polymer ?
#
loop_
_entity_poly.entity_id
_entity_poly.type
_entity_poly.pdbx_seq_one_letter_code
_entity_poly.pdbx_strand_id
1 'polypeptide(L)'
;MRFNYRIPLIFLFFAVYILLEINLNLKLIDLYSNPVTSVLGAKAEEAHFVEFLGRMITGFGLALALVTLIPELSFERKYRSAFVRRSIRLLMFLALWAVLIPSIRVVVDSVVENSSPEQKMNAVRAVIFKEAYLADMVAIDDLERLSVSNETQSEKKLVVSLIPSLAYFSERFNGYIGRQLDELTNVYIRNYQNAAFTRDAVPKLNSLSSLYEQEMELYSSAQRDAREVMGTVQNYDNLEAKTREWHDQAVQLLNTSWDSYVSEYEKASDLADTITEQIYDDYRDQAKDYERVSCNADCKERIRVNWSNFITSLTWEDGSKIQLYFEPDEPHFYLLYLFGRENHFKAYIQNARRAFLNKLWGVEEDVTYESFINNDKVISFVITQVRKLEMPLSVNWKPTRMDITRSDVEKYYAGKGESVWKRYYERSEFDVSNRSLNRVEFFKLPQIKAYARDELDSFYIDAYEPYLSNSEYYELWNNRQKEKNLSFVQLISSTVADAAFSPGGSFHQIGIEAVKFAVIPPISIMLSFLAIFLLVLKASRYLRDEWAYAANKILWAFVALGLIIPVAISVLSSNSYTRMMADFVGKKQSPSVYESFVSYGFGVFLDLESTIYHQRDVLKIPGFGDYEEKDPVKAIYERVRDYDDAMYESLRFAPELINLSEVPEPYDINLSILKRDLNVGMFMGVKMDGMAVDSVSIPNVFGNDKLGYIFESRFILDPNYDDLFVSHMLNARDPDYWLKLASNDVGRISLLNKLEQKTADFLRSRSDLTANINSSIAQGYRNIIFIQLNREDQYECLRLPEFTISTFVEMFSGADISTTEKYRCGGVF
;
A
#
# COMPACT_ATOMS: atom_id res chain seq x y z
N MET A 1 9.09 53.00 -66.38
CA MET A 1 9.03 52.42 -65.02
C MET A 1 10.45 52.15 -64.55
N ARG A 2 10.95 52.84 -63.50
CA ARG A 2 12.19 52.41 -62.84
C ARG A 2 11.85 51.21 -61.96
N PHE A 3 12.45 50.05 -62.24
CA PHE A 3 12.27 48.85 -61.42
C PHE A 3 12.88 49.11 -60.04
N ASN A 4 12.03 49.29 -59.03
CA ASN A 4 12.47 49.55 -57.67
C ASN A 4 12.89 48.24 -57.03
N TYR A 5 14.18 47.88 -57.15
CA TYR A 5 14.78 46.66 -56.60
C TYR A 5 14.54 46.45 -55.10
N ARG A 6 14.13 47.51 -54.38
CA ARG A 6 13.77 47.44 -52.96
C ARG A 6 12.50 46.64 -52.71
N ILE A 7 11.52 46.67 -53.63
CA ILE A 7 10.25 45.96 -53.48
C ILE A 7 10.47 44.43 -53.45
N PRO A 8 11.11 43.79 -54.46
CA PRO A 8 11.34 42.35 -54.41
C PRO A 8 12.25 41.93 -53.24
N LEU A 9 13.20 42.78 -52.83
CA LEU A 9 14.04 42.53 -51.66
C LEU A 9 13.23 42.50 -50.35
N ILE A 10 12.27 43.42 -50.18
CA ILE A 10 11.36 43.43 -49.02
C ILE A 10 10.49 42.17 -49.02
N PHE A 11 9.96 41.75 -50.18
CA PHE A 11 9.21 40.49 -50.28
C PHE A 11 10.06 39.27 -49.92
N LEU A 12 11.32 39.22 -50.38
CA LEU A 12 12.24 38.14 -50.03
C LEU A 12 12.48 38.08 -48.52
N PHE A 13 12.85 39.20 -47.88
CA PHE A 13 13.08 39.22 -46.44
C PHE A 13 11.82 38.93 -45.63
N PHE A 14 10.67 39.41 -46.09
CA PHE A 14 9.38 39.12 -45.46
C PHE A 14 9.01 37.63 -45.57
N ALA A 15 9.25 37.01 -46.73
CA ALA A 15 9.05 35.58 -46.93
C ALA A 15 10.00 34.74 -46.07
N VAL A 16 11.28 35.11 -46.00
CA VAL A 16 12.27 34.46 -45.11
C VAL A 16 11.83 34.56 -43.66
N TYR A 17 11.40 35.75 -43.21
CA TYR A 17 10.91 35.95 -41.85
C TYR A 17 9.68 35.10 -41.54
N ILE A 18 8.67 35.06 -42.43
CA ILE A 18 7.50 34.18 -42.25
C ILE A 18 7.91 32.72 -42.17
N LEU A 19 8.84 32.27 -43.03
CA LEU A 19 9.32 30.90 -43.00
C LEU A 19 10.02 30.57 -41.67
N LEU A 20 10.81 31.49 -41.11
CA LEU A 20 11.43 31.31 -39.80
C LEU A 20 10.39 31.22 -38.68
N GLU A 21 9.39 32.09 -38.68
CA GLU A 21 8.28 32.06 -37.70
C GLU A 21 7.43 30.79 -37.81
N ILE A 22 7.11 30.33 -39.03
CA ILE A 22 6.42 29.06 -39.24
C ILE A 22 7.24 27.89 -38.71
N ASN A 23 8.54 27.83 -39.03
CA ASN A 23 9.41 26.75 -38.58
C ASN A 23 9.60 26.74 -37.06
N LEU A 24 9.62 27.91 -36.42
CA LEU A 24 9.59 28.03 -34.96
C LEU A 24 8.33 27.39 -34.37
N ASN A 25 7.15 27.74 -34.90
CA ASN A 25 5.88 27.20 -34.42
C ASN A 25 5.79 25.68 -34.64
N LEU A 26 6.24 25.18 -35.80
CA LEU A 26 6.33 23.73 -36.07
C LEU A 26 7.25 23.02 -35.08
N LYS A 27 8.40 23.62 -34.75
CA LYS A 27 9.38 23.05 -33.80
C LYS A 27 8.84 23.03 -32.37
N LEU A 28 8.10 24.06 -31.95
CA LEU A 28 7.41 24.09 -30.66
C LEU A 28 6.40 22.94 -30.53
N ILE A 29 5.57 22.71 -31.55
CA ILE A 29 4.62 21.57 -31.57
C ILE A 29 5.37 20.23 -31.47
N ASP A 30 6.41 20.06 -32.30
CA ASP A 30 7.20 18.83 -32.30
C ASP A 30 7.92 18.58 -30.96
N LEU A 31 8.35 19.63 -30.27
CA LEU A 31 8.99 19.55 -28.96
C LEU A 31 7.97 19.19 -27.86
N TYR A 32 6.90 19.97 -27.73
CA TYR A 32 5.90 19.83 -26.67
C TYR A 32 4.95 18.64 -26.88
N SER A 33 4.94 18.02 -28.05
CA SER A 33 4.24 16.74 -28.30
C SER A 33 4.95 15.52 -27.71
N ASN A 34 6.23 15.63 -27.31
CA ASN A 34 6.94 14.55 -26.63
C ASN A 34 6.48 14.42 -25.15
N PRO A 35 6.73 13.27 -24.51
CA PRO A 35 6.53 13.11 -23.07
C PRO A 35 7.27 14.20 -22.28
N VAL A 36 6.66 14.69 -21.20
CA VAL A 36 7.21 15.77 -20.36
C VAL A 36 8.58 15.40 -19.77
N THR A 37 8.78 14.14 -19.42
CA THR A 37 10.08 13.61 -18.94
C THR A 37 11.18 13.74 -20.00
N SER A 38 10.84 13.64 -21.29
CA SER A 38 11.78 13.85 -22.39
C SER A 38 12.07 15.34 -22.59
N VAL A 39 11.05 16.20 -22.53
CA VAL A 39 11.20 17.65 -22.75
C VAL A 39 12.02 18.30 -21.64
N LEU A 40 11.79 17.92 -20.38
CA LEU A 40 12.50 18.47 -19.21
C LEU A 40 13.77 17.69 -18.85
N GLY A 41 13.99 16.52 -19.44
CA GLY A 41 15.19 15.71 -19.28
C GLY A 41 16.07 15.76 -20.51
N ALA A 42 16.02 14.72 -21.34
CA ALA A 42 16.93 14.52 -22.48
C ALA A 42 16.92 15.66 -23.52
N LYS A 43 15.82 16.41 -23.63
CA LYS A 43 15.64 17.53 -24.56
C LYS A 43 15.58 18.89 -23.86
N ALA A 44 15.97 18.99 -22.59
CA ALA A 44 15.90 20.25 -21.84
C ALA A 44 16.71 21.37 -22.51
N GLU A 45 17.93 21.06 -22.97
CA GLU A 45 18.78 22.03 -23.67
C GLU A 45 18.16 22.46 -25.03
N GLU A 46 17.57 21.51 -25.76
CA GLU A 46 16.84 21.80 -27.00
C GLU A 46 15.62 22.69 -26.74
N ALA A 47 14.88 22.44 -25.64
CA ALA A 47 13.72 23.22 -25.26
C ALA A 47 14.09 24.67 -24.92
N HIS A 48 15.12 24.87 -24.09
CA HIS A 48 15.62 26.20 -23.77
C HIS A 48 16.15 26.94 -25.01
N PHE A 49 16.83 26.22 -25.92
CA PHE A 49 17.33 26.81 -27.15
C PHE A 49 16.19 27.26 -28.07
N VAL A 50 15.17 26.42 -28.27
CA VAL A 50 14.01 26.74 -29.12
C VAL A 50 13.20 27.90 -28.53
N GLU A 51 12.99 27.93 -27.21
CA GLU A 51 12.32 29.03 -26.51
C GLU A 51 13.07 30.36 -26.72
N PHE A 52 14.39 30.35 -26.50
CA PHE A 52 15.25 31.51 -26.71
C PHE A 52 15.24 31.98 -28.17
N LEU A 53 15.36 31.05 -29.12
CA LEU A 53 15.29 31.34 -30.56
C LEU A 53 13.93 31.96 -30.92
N GLY A 54 12.85 31.50 -30.28
CA GLY A 54 11.52 32.08 -30.44
C GLY A 54 11.46 33.53 -29.99
N ARG A 55 11.94 33.84 -28.78
CA ARG A 55 12.01 35.23 -28.29
C ARG A 55 12.84 36.12 -29.20
N MET A 56 13.93 35.60 -29.77
CA MET A 56 14.78 36.32 -30.72
C MET A 56 14.05 36.65 -32.03
N ILE A 57 13.46 35.65 -32.69
CA ILE A 57 12.80 35.81 -33.99
C ILE A 57 11.52 36.64 -33.86
N THR A 58 10.67 36.32 -32.90
CA THR A 58 9.42 37.05 -32.66
C THR A 58 9.70 38.46 -32.14
N GLY A 59 10.67 38.63 -31.24
CA GLY A 59 11.13 39.94 -30.78
C GLY A 59 11.67 40.81 -31.92
N PHE A 60 12.32 40.23 -32.93
CA PHE A 60 12.78 40.95 -34.12
C PHE A 60 11.59 41.52 -34.91
N GLY A 61 10.55 40.72 -35.15
CA GLY A 61 9.36 41.16 -35.86
C GLY A 61 8.58 42.25 -35.11
N LEU A 62 8.42 42.09 -33.79
CA LEU A 62 7.78 43.07 -32.92
C LEU A 62 8.60 44.37 -32.85
N ALA A 63 9.91 44.30 -32.67
CA ALA A 63 10.79 45.48 -32.69
C ALA A 63 10.66 46.24 -34.02
N LEU A 64 10.63 45.51 -35.14
CA LEU A 64 10.51 46.09 -36.46
C LEU A 64 9.16 46.76 -36.66
N ALA A 65 8.07 46.22 -36.11
CA ALA A 65 6.76 46.85 -36.12
C ALA A 65 6.71 48.10 -35.22
N LEU A 66 7.17 47.98 -33.98
CA LEU A 66 7.10 49.01 -32.94
C LEU A 66 7.97 50.23 -33.24
N VAL A 67 9.20 50.05 -33.74
CA VAL A 67 10.11 51.17 -34.08
C VAL A 67 9.49 52.13 -35.10
N THR A 68 8.52 51.65 -35.89
CA THR A 68 7.80 52.47 -36.86
C THR A 68 6.52 53.12 -36.35
N LEU A 69 6.03 52.73 -35.18
CA LEU A 69 4.93 53.42 -34.49
C LEU A 69 5.42 54.62 -33.69
N ILE A 70 6.71 54.64 -33.33
CA ILE A 70 7.34 55.81 -32.73
C ILE A 70 7.29 56.95 -33.77
N PRO A 71 6.54 58.04 -33.50
CA PRO A 71 6.48 59.18 -34.42
C PRO A 71 7.88 59.70 -34.72
N GLU A 72 8.08 60.47 -35.80
CA GLU A 72 9.31 61.27 -35.95
C GLU A 72 9.41 62.22 -34.74
N LEU A 73 10.03 61.75 -33.66
CA LEU A 73 10.24 62.51 -32.44
C LEU A 73 10.89 63.83 -32.85
N SER A 74 10.61 64.91 -32.14
CA SER A 74 11.15 66.26 -32.39
C SER A 74 12.69 66.27 -32.59
N PHE A 75 13.37 65.22 -32.10
CA PHE A 75 14.79 64.92 -32.32
C PHE A 75 15.17 64.61 -33.78
N GLU A 76 14.35 63.87 -34.55
CA GLU A 76 14.62 63.54 -35.97
C GLU A 76 14.50 64.77 -36.89
N ARG A 77 13.69 65.76 -36.50
CA ARG A 77 13.57 67.06 -37.19
C ARG A 77 14.79 67.97 -36.96
N LYS A 78 15.54 67.74 -35.88
CA LYS A 78 16.73 68.54 -35.52
C LYS A 78 17.95 68.24 -36.40
N TYR A 79 18.01 67.05 -37.00
CA TYR A 79 19.11 66.64 -37.88
C TYR A 79 18.71 66.68 -39.36
N ARG A 80 19.45 67.44 -40.18
CA ARG A 80 19.22 67.58 -41.63
C ARG A 80 19.68 66.39 -42.47
N SER A 81 20.62 65.58 -41.97
CA SER A 81 21.18 64.45 -42.72
C SER A 81 20.28 63.23 -42.69
N ALA A 82 19.86 62.75 -43.86
CA ALA A 82 19.09 61.52 -44.02
C ALA A 82 19.86 60.27 -43.54
N PHE A 83 21.20 60.30 -43.54
CA PHE A 83 22.04 59.22 -43.03
C PHE A 83 21.91 59.12 -41.50
N VAL A 84 22.06 60.24 -40.78
CA VAL A 84 21.96 60.28 -39.31
C VAL A 84 20.57 59.83 -38.85
N ARG A 85 19.49 60.26 -39.52
CA ARG A 85 18.12 59.82 -39.20
C ARG A 85 17.96 58.30 -39.35
N ARG A 86 18.50 57.71 -40.41
CA ARG A 86 18.43 56.26 -40.64
C ARG A 86 19.26 55.48 -39.63
N SER A 87 20.45 55.97 -39.27
CA SER A 87 21.30 55.36 -38.24
C SER A 87 20.63 55.38 -36.86
N ILE A 88 19.98 56.49 -36.48
CA ILE A 88 19.23 56.57 -35.22
C ILE A 88 18.08 55.55 -35.21
N ARG A 89 17.30 55.42 -36.30
CA ARG A 89 16.25 54.41 -36.38
C ARG A 89 16.77 52.98 -36.32
N LEU A 90 17.92 52.70 -36.93
CA LEU A 90 18.55 51.39 -36.83
C LEU A 90 19.00 51.11 -35.39
N LEU A 91 19.60 52.08 -34.70
CA LEU A 91 19.97 51.94 -33.30
C LEU A 91 18.76 51.78 -32.39
N MET A 92 17.68 52.52 -32.61
CA MET A 92 16.42 52.36 -31.87
C MET A 92 15.82 50.98 -32.11
N PHE A 93 15.84 50.48 -33.34
CA PHE A 93 15.40 49.12 -33.66
C PHE A 93 16.24 48.08 -32.91
N LEU A 94 17.57 48.18 -32.96
CA LEU A 94 18.46 47.24 -32.26
C LEU A 94 18.27 47.31 -30.74
N ALA A 95 18.10 48.50 -30.17
CA ALA A 95 17.83 48.68 -28.75
C ALA A 95 16.46 48.10 -28.35
N LEU A 96 15.41 48.35 -29.14
CA LEU A 96 14.08 47.77 -28.91
C LEU A 96 14.13 46.24 -29.01
N TRP A 97 14.82 45.70 -30.01
CA TRP A 97 14.97 44.26 -30.16
C TRP A 97 15.71 43.63 -28.98
N ALA A 98 16.83 44.25 -28.56
CA ALA A 98 17.60 43.82 -27.41
C ALA A 98 16.78 43.82 -26.11
N VAL A 99 15.87 44.79 -25.93
CA VAL A 99 14.98 44.87 -24.75
C VAL A 99 13.81 43.91 -24.84
N LEU A 100 13.26 43.68 -26.04
CA LEU A 100 12.08 42.80 -26.21
C LEU A 100 12.37 41.33 -25.89
N ILE A 101 13.60 40.85 -26.14
CA ILE A 101 13.98 39.46 -25.85
C ILE A 101 13.74 39.11 -24.36
N PRO A 102 14.36 39.81 -23.38
CA PRO A 102 14.10 39.56 -21.96
C PRO A 102 12.70 40.02 -21.53
N SER A 103 12.11 41.04 -22.18
CA SER A 103 10.75 41.49 -21.83
C SER A 103 9.69 40.43 -22.10
N ILE A 104 9.81 39.66 -23.20
CA ILE A 104 8.88 38.56 -23.49
C ILE A 104 8.99 37.47 -22.40
N ARG A 105 10.21 37.15 -21.96
CA ARG A 105 10.45 36.21 -20.85
C ARG A 105 9.78 36.68 -19.56
N VAL A 106 10.02 37.93 -19.17
CA VAL A 106 9.43 38.54 -17.97
C VAL A 106 7.90 38.50 -18.00
N VAL A 107 7.27 38.76 -19.15
CA VAL A 107 5.81 38.68 -19.28
C VAL A 107 5.31 37.24 -19.12
N VAL A 108 5.97 36.25 -19.71
CA VAL A 108 5.61 34.84 -19.57
C VAL A 108 5.76 34.39 -18.11
N ASP A 109 6.91 34.67 -17.48
CA ASP A 109 7.17 34.32 -16.08
C ASP A 109 6.19 35.04 -15.13
N SER A 110 5.84 36.31 -15.39
CA SER A 110 4.80 37.02 -14.63
C SER A 110 3.42 36.37 -14.76
N VAL A 111 3.03 35.90 -15.94
CA VAL A 111 1.75 35.18 -16.12
C VAL A 111 1.75 33.85 -15.34
N VAL A 112 2.87 33.13 -15.36
CA VAL A 112 3.02 31.82 -14.70
C VAL A 112 3.03 31.94 -13.19
N GLU A 113 3.86 32.84 -12.66
CA GLU A 113 4.05 32.97 -11.22
C GLU A 113 2.77 33.48 -10.53
N ASN A 114 2.07 34.40 -11.20
CA ASN A 114 0.81 34.97 -10.72
C ASN A 114 -0.42 34.11 -11.00
N SER A 115 -0.28 32.94 -11.62
CA SER A 115 -1.38 31.99 -11.74
C SER A 115 -1.88 31.57 -10.36
N SER A 116 -3.20 31.46 -10.21
CA SER A 116 -3.80 31.03 -8.95
C SER A 116 -3.38 29.60 -8.59
N PRO A 117 -3.44 29.22 -7.31
CA PRO A 117 -3.13 27.84 -6.91
C PRO A 117 -4.00 26.81 -7.62
N GLU A 118 -5.27 27.15 -7.87
CA GLU A 118 -6.20 26.32 -8.65
C GLU A 118 -5.73 26.16 -10.11
N GLN A 119 -5.27 27.25 -10.76
CA GLN A 119 -4.73 27.19 -12.12
C GLN A 119 -3.46 26.33 -12.20
N LYS A 120 -2.59 26.42 -11.19
CA LYS A 120 -1.38 25.59 -11.05
C LYS A 120 -1.74 24.10 -10.93
N MET A 121 -2.70 23.77 -10.07
CA MET A 121 -3.23 22.40 -9.95
C MET A 121 -3.84 21.89 -11.27
N ASN A 122 -4.66 22.72 -11.92
CA ASN A 122 -5.33 22.38 -13.18
C ASN A 122 -4.32 22.12 -14.30
N ALA A 123 -3.25 22.93 -14.37
CA ALA A 123 -2.17 22.70 -15.31
C ALA A 123 -1.47 21.35 -15.08
N VAL A 124 -1.21 20.97 -13.82
CA VAL A 124 -0.64 19.65 -13.49
C VAL A 124 -1.57 18.52 -13.93
N ARG A 125 -2.87 18.61 -13.62
CA ARG A 125 -3.87 17.64 -14.09
C ARG A 125 -3.85 17.50 -15.62
N ALA A 126 -3.78 18.61 -16.34
CA ALA A 126 -3.74 18.61 -17.79
C ALA A 126 -2.48 17.94 -18.36
N VAL A 127 -1.33 18.12 -17.72
CA VAL A 127 -0.09 17.42 -18.08
C VAL A 127 -0.21 15.92 -17.81
N ILE A 128 -0.74 15.50 -16.65
CA ILE A 128 -0.98 14.08 -16.36
C ILE A 128 -1.91 13.46 -17.40
N PHE A 129 -2.99 14.15 -17.75
CA PHE A 129 -3.94 13.70 -18.76
C PHE A 129 -3.26 13.57 -20.13
N LYS A 130 -2.42 14.53 -20.52
CA LYS A 130 -1.61 14.45 -21.74
C LYS A 130 -0.73 13.19 -21.74
N GLU A 131 -0.05 12.89 -20.64
CA GLU A 131 0.81 11.70 -20.53
C GLU A 131 -0.01 10.41 -20.58
N ALA A 132 -1.17 10.38 -19.91
CA ALA A 132 -2.09 9.25 -19.96
C ALA A 132 -2.65 9.02 -21.38
N TYR A 133 -2.94 10.10 -22.12
CA TYR A 133 -3.35 10.06 -23.52
C TYR A 133 -2.22 9.60 -24.45
N LEU A 134 -0.98 10.05 -24.22
CA LEU A 134 0.21 9.57 -24.96
C LEU A 134 0.48 8.08 -24.75
N ALA A 135 0.19 7.57 -23.56
CA ALA A 135 0.29 6.16 -23.21
C ALA A 135 -0.94 5.33 -23.62
N ASP A 136 -1.88 5.91 -24.37
CA ASP A 136 -3.15 5.31 -24.79
C ASP A 136 -3.99 4.74 -23.62
N MET A 137 -3.84 5.32 -22.42
CA MET A 137 -4.61 4.95 -21.21
C MET A 137 -5.98 5.65 -21.17
N VAL A 138 -6.17 6.69 -21.97
CA VAL A 138 -7.38 7.53 -22.01
C VAL A 138 -7.76 7.78 -23.45
N ALA A 139 -9.06 7.67 -23.76
CA ALA A 139 -9.64 8.11 -25.02
C ALA A 139 -10.51 9.35 -24.80
N ILE A 140 -10.49 10.27 -25.76
CA ILE A 140 -11.39 11.43 -25.78
C ILE A 140 -12.61 11.04 -26.60
N ASP A 141 -13.57 10.35 -25.97
CA ASP A 141 -14.71 9.71 -26.64
C ASP A 141 -15.74 10.71 -27.23
N ASP A 142 -15.71 11.98 -26.81
CA ASP A 142 -16.70 13.00 -27.19
C ASP A 142 -16.21 13.97 -28.29
N LEU A 143 -14.98 13.80 -28.79
CA LEU A 143 -14.36 14.68 -29.78
C LEU A 143 -13.90 13.88 -30.99
N GLU A 144 -14.73 13.86 -32.04
CA GLU A 144 -14.59 13.02 -33.24
C GLU A 144 -13.21 13.18 -33.95
N ARG A 145 -12.59 14.37 -33.84
CA ARG A 145 -11.25 14.70 -34.36
C ARG A 145 -10.10 14.45 -33.37
N LEU A 146 -10.38 14.07 -32.12
CA LEU A 146 -9.41 13.75 -31.06
C LEU A 146 -9.44 12.26 -30.65
N SER A 147 -10.35 11.49 -31.26
CA SER A 147 -10.49 10.06 -31.04
C SER A 147 -9.46 9.28 -31.87
N VAL A 148 -8.76 8.36 -31.20
CA VAL A 148 -7.53 7.65 -31.65
C VAL A 148 -7.71 6.88 -32.97
N SER A 149 -8.94 6.61 -33.41
CA SER A 149 -9.23 5.72 -34.54
C SER A 149 -9.06 6.32 -35.94
N ASN A 150 -8.89 7.64 -36.09
CA ASN A 150 -8.85 8.31 -37.42
C ASN A 150 -7.71 9.34 -37.62
N GLU A 151 -6.80 9.52 -36.66
CA GLU A 151 -5.77 10.57 -36.77
C GLU A 151 -4.51 10.12 -37.54
N THR A 152 -3.98 11.02 -38.39
CA THR A 152 -2.60 10.91 -38.88
C THR A 152 -1.61 11.17 -37.72
N GLN A 153 -0.42 10.55 -37.73
CA GLN A 153 0.64 10.77 -36.72
C GLN A 153 0.98 12.28 -36.51
N SER A 154 0.73 13.10 -37.52
CA SER A 154 0.83 14.56 -37.48
C SER A 154 -0.25 15.22 -36.62
N GLU A 155 -1.51 14.80 -36.74
CA GLU A 155 -2.63 15.38 -36.00
C GLU A 155 -2.54 15.06 -34.51
N LYS A 156 -2.17 13.82 -34.16
CA LYS A 156 -1.94 13.40 -32.76
C LYS A 156 -0.91 14.30 -32.07
N LYS A 157 0.18 14.68 -32.76
CA LYS A 157 1.23 15.55 -32.19
C LYS A 157 0.72 16.96 -31.87
N LEU A 158 -0.03 17.57 -32.80
CA LEU A 158 -0.60 18.90 -32.61
C LEU A 158 -1.52 18.89 -31.38
N VAL A 159 -2.44 17.93 -31.35
CA VAL A 159 -3.40 17.73 -30.25
C VAL A 159 -2.69 17.57 -28.91
N VAL A 160 -1.76 16.61 -28.82
CA VAL A 160 -1.02 16.31 -27.59
C VAL A 160 -0.26 17.54 -27.07
N SER A 161 0.36 18.31 -27.96
CA SER A 161 1.10 19.51 -27.57
C SER A 161 0.24 20.62 -26.97
N LEU A 162 -1.07 20.61 -27.27
CA LEU A 162 -2.01 21.67 -26.92
C LEU A 162 -3.00 21.29 -25.82
N ILE A 163 -3.08 20.01 -25.42
CA ILE A 163 -3.92 19.56 -24.30
C ILE A 163 -3.69 20.41 -23.03
N PRO A 164 -2.45 20.66 -22.57
CA PRO A 164 -2.22 21.50 -21.39
C PRO A 164 -2.71 22.94 -21.56
N SER A 165 -2.45 23.53 -22.73
CA SER A 165 -2.90 24.88 -23.10
C SER A 165 -4.43 24.99 -23.10
N LEU A 166 -5.10 24.02 -23.71
CA LEU A 166 -6.56 23.92 -23.77
C LEU A 166 -7.16 23.87 -22.38
N ALA A 167 -6.60 23.06 -21.48
CA ALA A 167 -7.07 22.97 -20.11
C ALA A 167 -6.85 24.26 -19.32
N TYR A 168 -5.72 24.95 -19.54
CA TYR A 168 -5.41 26.19 -18.85
C TYR A 168 -6.35 27.34 -19.25
N PHE A 169 -6.67 27.48 -20.55
CA PHE A 169 -7.53 28.56 -21.03
C PHE A 169 -9.04 28.22 -21.06
N SER A 170 -9.43 26.95 -20.91
CA SER A 170 -10.83 26.49 -20.92
C SER A 170 -11.21 25.78 -19.63
N GLU A 171 -12.00 26.46 -18.79
CA GLU A 171 -12.53 25.91 -17.53
C GLU A 171 -13.28 24.59 -17.73
N ARG A 172 -14.01 24.45 -18.83
CA ARG A 172 -14.74 23.21 -19.11
C ARG A 172 -13.81 22.07 -19.47
N PHE A 173 -12.80 22.32 -20.31
CA PHE A 173 -11.92 21.25 -20.77
C PHE A 173 -11.10 20.74 -19.58
N ASN A 174 -10.69 21.66 -18.71
CA ASN A 174 -10.19 21.33 -17.39
C ASN A 174 -11.19 20.49 -16.56
N GLY A 175 -12.47 20.88 -16.51
CA GLY A 175 -13.50 20.10 -15.82
C GLY A 175 -13.74 18.70 -16.40
N TYR A 176 -13.56 18.51 -17.72
CA TYR A 176 -13.60 17.20 -18.37
C TYR A 176 -12.38 16.35 -17.99
N ILE A 177 -11.18 16.95 -18.06
CA ILE A 177 -9.94 16.31 -17.62
C ILE A 177 -10.04 15.88 -16.15
N GLY A 178 -10.54 16.74 -15.28
CA GLY A 178 -10.75 16.43 -13.86
C GLY A 178 -11.59 15.16 -13.67
N ARG A 179 -12.76 15.08 -14.34
CA ARG A 179 -13.63 13.89 -14.26
C ARG A 179 -12.96 12.62 -14.80
N GLN A 180 -12.28 12.71 -15.94
CA GLN A 180 -11.60 11.56 -16.54
C GLN A 180 -10.41 11.08 -15.68
N LEU A 181 -9.63 12.00 -15.12
CA LEU A 181 -8.57 11.66 -14.19
C LEU A 181 -9.11 11.02 -12.91
N ASP A 182 -10.23 11.49 -12.36
CA ASP A 182 -10.86 10.86 -11.20
C ASP A 182 -11.27 9.40 -11.52
N GLU A 183 -11.82 9.14 -12.70
CA GLU A 183 -12.16 7.79 -13.16
C GLU A 183 -10.92 6.90 -13.31
N LEU A 184 -9.88 7.37 -14.01
CA LEU A 184 -8.61 6.64 -14.16
C LEU A 184 -7.93 6.35 -12.84
N THR A 185 -7.92 7.34 -11.94
CA THR A 185 -7.33 7.23 -10.60
C THR A 185 -8.02 6.13 -9.81
N ASN A 186 -9.35 6.10 -9.84
CA ASN A 186 -10.12 5.08 -9.15
C ASN A 186 -9.87 3.68 -9.71
N VAL A 187 -9.65 3.56 -11.03
CA VAL A 187 -9.32 2.27 -11.67
C VAL A 187 -7.88 1.86 -11.35
N TYR A 188 -6.90 2.77 -11.49
CA TYR A 188 -5.49 2.48 -11.26
C TYR A 188 -5.21 2.15 -9.80
N ILE A 189 -5.71 2.96 -8.85
CA ILE A 189 -5.57 2.69 -7.42
C ILE A 189 -6.21 1.36 -7.07
N ARG A 190 -7.42 1.09 -7.56
CA ARG A 190 -8.11 -0.19 -7.32
C ARG A 190 -7.30 -1.36 -7.88
N ASN A 191 -6.73 -1.24 -9.07
CA ASN A 191 -5.93 -2.30 -9.67
C ASN A 191 -4.61 -2.52 -8.93
N TYR A 192 -3.92 -1.46 -8.54
CA TYR A 192 -2.68 -1.53 -7.77
C TYR A 192 -2.92 -2.12 -6.37
N GLN A 193 -3.94 -1.63 -5.65
CA GLN A 193 -4.32 -2.15 -4.34
C GLN A 193 -4.77 -3.61 -4.44
N ASN A 194 -5.53 -3.97 -5.47
CA ASN A 194 -5.92 -5.35 -5.72
C ASN A 194 -4.70 -6.24 -6.02
N ALA A 195 -3.74 -5.77 -6.82
CA ALA A 195 -2.53 -6.51 -7.14
C ALA A 195 -1.66 -6.74 -5.88
N ALA A 196 -1.44 -5.69 -5.08
CA ALA A 196 -0.71 -5.79 -3.82
C ALA A 196 -1.43 -6.72 -2.82
N PHE A 197 -2.74 -6.58 -2.67
CA PHE A 197 -3.57 -7.45 -1.83
C PHE A 197 -3.52 -8.91 -2.29
N THR A 198 -3.62 -9.15 -3.60
CA THR A 198 -3.55 -10.50 -4.19
C THR A 198 -2.19 -11.13 -3.99
N ARG A 199 -1.10 -10.35 -4.07
CA ARG A 199 0.26 -10.84 -3.87
C ARG A 199 0.56 -11.14 -2.40
N ASP A 200 0.17 -10.26 -1.49
CA ASP A 200 0.68 -10.26 -0.12
C ASP A 200 -0.36 -10.75 0.91
N ALA A 201 -1.65 -10.42 0.74
CA ALA A 201 -2.71 -10.76 1.69
C ALA A 201 -3.40 -12.09 1.39
N VAL A 202 -3.66 -12.40 0.12
CA VAL A 202 -4.36 -13.64 -0.28
C VAL A 202 -3.63 -14.91 0.19
N PRO A 203 -2.29 -15.05 0.06
CA PRO A 203 -1.59 -16.23 0.59
C PRO A 203 -1.77 -16.40 2.10
N LYS A 204 -1.71 -15.29 2.86
CA LYS A 204 -1.92 -15.28 4.31
C LYS A 204 -3.34 -15.66 4.70
N LEU A 205 -4.34 -15.12 4.00
CA LEU A 205 -5.75 -15.46 4.20
C LEU A 205 -6.02 -16.95 3.92
N ASN A 206 -5.45 -17.49 2.85
CA ASN A 206 -5.58 -18.90 2.51
C ASN A 206 -4.91 -19.81 3.56
N SER A 207 -3.71 -19.42 4.05
CA SER A 207 -3.00 -20.12 5.12
C SER A 207 -3.83 -20.14 6.41
N LEU A 208 -4.35 -18.99 6.83
CA LEU A 208 -5.22 -18.86 7.99
C LEU A 208 -6.49 -19.71 7.86
N SER A 209 -7.17 -19.63 6.72
CA SER A 209 -8.37 -20.43 6.45
C SER A 209 -8.08 -21.93 6.56
N SER A 210 -6.96 -22.39 5.98
CA SER A 210 -6.53 -23.79 6.06
C SER A 210 -6.22 -24.23 7.49
N LEU A 211 -5.53 -23.39 8.27
CA LEU A 211 -5.24 -23.65 9.68
C LEU A 211 -6.53 -23.76 10.51
N TYR A 212 -7.50 -22.88 10.27
CA TYR A 212 -8.78 -22.92 10.96
C TYR A 212 -9.61 -24.16 10.62
N GLU A 213 -9.62 -24.59 9.37
CA GLU A 213 -10.33 -25.81 8.97
C GLU A 213 -9.71 -27.05 9.63
N GLN A 214 -8.38 -27.15 9.63
CA GLN A 214 -7.66 -28.25 10.29
C GLN A 214 -7.93 -28.28 11.80
N GLU A 215 -7.83 -27.13 12.46
CA GLU A 215 -8.08 -27.03 13.90
C GLU A 215 -9.54 -27.37 14.25
N MET A 216 -10.50 -26.86 13.48
CA MET A 216 -11.93 -27.12 13.70
C MET A 216 -12.25 -28.61 13.47
N GLU A 217 -11.61 -29.26 12.51
CA GLU A 217 -11.74 -30.70 12.28
C GLU A 217 -11.19 -31.48 13.49
N LEU A 218 -10.00 -31.14 13.98
CA LEU A 218 -9.41 -31.75 15.18
C LEU A 218 -10.32 -31.59 16.40
N TYR A 219 -10.79 -30.38 16.67
CA TYR A 219 -11.65 -30.08 17.81
C TYR A 219 -13.01 -30.80 17.70
N SER A 220 -13.65 -30.78 16.52
CA SER A 220 -14.95 -31.44 16.32
C SER A 220 -14.86 -32.96 16.35
N SER A 221 -13.74 -33.55 15.90
CA SER A 221 -13.46 -34.98 16.07
C SER A 221 -13.32 -35.33 17.55
N ALA A 222 -12.51 -34.57 18.30
CA ALA A 222 -12.33 -34.79 19.74
C ALA A 222 -13.66 -34.67 20.50
N GLN A 223 -14.51 -33.70 20.14
CA GLN A 223 -15.83 -33.55 20.74
C GLN A 223 -16.73 -34.76 20.46
N ARG A 224 -16.70 -35.29 19.23
CA ARG A 224 -17.50 -36.47 18.84
C ARG A 224 -17.04 -37.72 19.58
N ASP A 225 -15.74 -37.98 19.56
CA ASP A 225 -15.13 -39.14 20.22
C ASP A 225 -15.33 -39.08 21.74
N ALA A 226 -15.19 -37.90 22.35
CA ALA A 226 -15.45 -37.71 23.77
C ALA A 226 -16.93 -37.91 24.11
N ARG A 227 -17.87 -37.45 23.28
CA ARG A 227 -19.31 -37.71 23.47
C ARG A 227 -19.65 -39.18 23.35
N GLU A 228 -19.04 -39.89 22.40
CA GLU A 228 -19.24 -41.34 22.23
C GLU A 228 -18.78 -42.11 23.47
N VAL A 229 -17.55 -41.84 23.94
CA VAL A 229 -16.99 -42.49 25.14
C VAL A 229 -17.79 -42.12 26.40
N MET A 230 -18.14 -40.84 26.57
CA MET A 230 -18.86 -40.37 27.75
C MET A 230 -20.34 -40.73 27.74
N GLY A 231 -20.92 -41.06 26.57
CA GLY A 231 -22.31 -41.48 26.43
C GLY A 231 -22.65 -42.72 27.25
N THR A 232 -21.67 -43.60 27.53
CA THR A 232 -21.84 -44.73 28.44
C THR A 232 -22.05 -44.30 29.90
N VAL A 233 -21.40 -43.21 30.34
CA VAL A 233 -21.46 -42.72 31.73
C VAL A 233 -22.57 -41.70 31.94
N GLN A 234 -22.87 -40.89 30.91
CA GLN A 234 -23.88 -39.83 30.99
C GLN A 234 -25.32 -40.37 30.96
N ASN A 235 -25.54 -41.55 30.38
CA ASN A 235 -26.83 -42.22 30.39
C ASN A 235 -26.86 -43.25 31.52
N TYR A 236 -27.77 -43.03 32.48
CA TYR A 236 -27.94 -43.89 33.65
C TYR A 236 -28.17 -45.38 33.27
N ASP A 237 -28.99 -45.64 32.25
CA ASP A 237 -29.32 -47.01 31.82
C ASP A 237 -28.09 -47.72 31.21
N ASN A 238 -27.31 -47.00 30.41
CA ASN A 238 -26.08 -47.54 29.81
C ASN A 238 -25.01 -47.79 30.88
N LEU A 239 -24.86 -46.88 31.84
CA LEU A 239 -23.94 -47.02 32.96
C LEU A 239 -24.32 -48.22 33.81
N GLU A 240 -25.60 -48.39 34.11
CA GLU A 240 -26.09 -49.52 34.90
C GLU A 240 -25.93 -50.85 34.16
N ALA A 241 -26.24 -50.90 32.86
CA ALA A 241 -26.02 -52.09 32.04
C ALA A 241 -24.53 -52.49 32.00
N LYS A 242 -23.63 -51.53 31.78
CA LYS A 242 -22.18 -51.79 31.75
C LYS A 242 -21.63 -52.19 33.11
N THR A 243 -22.16 -51.58 34.19
CA THR A 243 -21.82 -51.95 35.57
C THR A 243 -22.20 -53.40 35.85
N ARG A 244 -23.40 -53.83 35.47
CA ARG A 244 -23.84 -55.23 35.62
C ARG A 244 -22.98 -56.15 34.79
N GLU A 245 -22.71 -55.81 33.53
CA GLU A 245 -21.86 -56.61 32.65
C GLU A 245 -20.48 -56.89 33.26
N TRP A 246 -19.78 -55.85 33.74
CA TRP A 246 -18.47 -56.01 34.39
C TRP A 246 -18.55 -56.80 35.70
N HIS A 247 -19.59 -56.54 36.49
CA HIS A 247 -19.78 -57.21 37.77
C HIS A 247 -20.05 -58.71 37.57
N ASP A 248 -20.97 -59.04 36.68
CA ASP A 248 -21.39 -60.42 36.38
C ASP A 248 -20.24 -61.22 35.75
N GLN A 249 -19.43 -60.62 34.87
CA GLN A 249 -18.25 -61.29 34.31
C GLN A 249 -17.20 -61.61 35.40
N ALA A 250 -16.96 -60.69 36.33
CA ALA A 250 -16.04 -60.91 37.44
C ALA A 250 -16.57 -61.98 38.42
N VAL A 251 -17.87 -61.95 38.73
CA VAL A 251 -18.53 -62.97 39.56
C VAL A 251 -18.54 -64.33 38.87
N GLN A 252 -18.78 -64.38 37.56
CA GLN A 252 -18.72 -65.63 36.80
C GLN A 252 -17.33 -66.24 36.84
N LEU A 253 -16.27 -65.42 36.69
CA LEU A 253 -14.89 -65.90 36.79
C LEU A 253 -14.57 -66.42 38.21
N LEU A 254 -15.11 -65.77 39.24
CA LEU A 254 -15.00 -66.22 40.63
C LEU A 254 -15.68 -67.58 40.84
N ASN A 255 -16.88 -67.75 40.29
CA ASN A 255 -17.63 -69.02 40.35
C ASN A 255 -16.91 -70.13 39.59
N THR A 256 -16.40 -69.86 38.39
CA THR A 256 -15.60 -70.82 37.62
C THR A 256 -14.32 -71.21 38.37
N SER A 257 -13.71 -70.28 39.11
CA SER A 257 -12.54 -70.57 39.95
C SER A 257 -12.89 -71.47 41.14
N TRP A 258 -14.06 -71.28 41.75
CA TRP A 258 -14.59 -72.18 42.78
C TRP A 258 -14.85 -73.58 42.23
N ASP A 259 -15.56 -73.68 41.10
CA ASP A 259 -15.87 -74.98 40.47
C ASP A 259 -14.59 -75.73 40.10
N SER A 260 -13.59 -75.00 39.60
CA SER A 260 -12.26 -75.56 39.31
C SER A 260 -11.57 -76.05 40.58
N TYR A 261 -11.63 -75.29 41.68
CA TYR A 261 -11.06 -75.70 42.96
C TYR A 261 -11.74 -76.96 43.49
N VAL A 262 -13.08 -76.99 43.55
CA VAL A 262 -13.85 -78.15 44.03
C VAL A 262 -13.58 -79.38 43.18
N SER A 263 -13.60 -79.24 41.85
CA SER A 263 -13.34 -80.36 40.95
C SER A 263 -11.93 -80.94 41.15
N GLU A 264 -10.91 -80.09 41.29
CA GLU A 264 -9.54 -80.55 41.55
C GLU A 264 -9.39 -81.15 42.95
N TYR A 265 -10.14 -80.66 43.94
CA TYR A 265 -10.14 -81.15 45.32
C TYR A 265 -10.82 -82.53 45.45
N GLU A 266 -11.90 -82.76 44.68
CA GLU A 266 -12.59 -84.06 44.60
C GLU A 266 -11.73 -85.10 43.88
N LYS A 267 -11.14 -84.74 42.72
CA LYS A 267 -10.23 -85.59 41.95
C LYS A 267 -8.92 -85.90 42.68
N ALA A 268 -8.64 -85.27 43.81
CA ALA A 268 -7.48 -85.60 44.65
C ALA A 268 -7.47 -87.09 45.06
N SER A 269 -8.63 -87.73 45.20
CA SER A 269 -8.72 -89.17 45.45
C SER A 269 -8.27 -89.99 44.23
N ASP A 270 -8.75 -89.65 43.04
CA ASP A 270 -8.40 -90.36 41.79
C ASP A 270 -6.91 -90.21 41.47
N LEU A 271 -6.36 -89.01 41.73
CA LEU A 271 -4.93 -88.76 41.67
C LEU A 271 -4.18 -89.66 42.65
N ALA A 272 -4.66 -89.74 43.89
CA ALA A 272 -4.05 -90.56 44.91
C ALA A 272 -4.12 -92.05 44.57
N ASP A 273 -5.21 -92.52 43.96
CA ASP A 273 -5.31 -93.89 43.40
C ASP A 273 -4.22 -94.14 42.36
N THR A 274 -4.14 -93.26 41.35
CA THR A 274 -3.17 -93.38 40.25
C THR A 274 -1.73 -93.42 40.76
N ILE A 275 -1.38 -92.53 41.69
CA ILE A 275 -0.03 -92.48 42.28
C ILE A 275 0.21 -93.70 43.17
N THR A 276 -0.77 -94.11 43.97
CA THR A 276 -0.65 -95.29 44.83
C THR A 276 -0.39 -96.53 43.99
N GLU A 277 -1.17 -96.80 42.94
CA GLU A 277 -0.94 -97.94 42.05
C GLU A 277 0.47 -97.97 41.45
N GLN A 278 1.04 -96.81 41.11
CA GLN A 278 2.36 -96.72 40.50
C GLN A 278 3.52 -96.96 41.47
N ILE A 279 3.45 -96.43 42.69
CA ILE A 279 4.61 -96.37 43.60
C ILE A 279 4.36 -97.04 44.98
N TYR A 280 3.23 -97.72 45.16
CA TYR A 280 2.92 -98.37 46.44
C TYR A 280 3.90 -99.50 46.78
N ASP A 281 4.41 -100.25 45.81
CA ASP A 281 5.42 -101.28 46.06
C ASP A 281 6.72 -100.67 46.63
N ASP A 282 7.16 -99.54 46.06
CA ASP A 282 8.31 -98.78 46.55
C ASP A 282 8.04 -98.24 47.97
N TYR A 283 6.84 -97.69 48.21
CA TYR A 283 6.41 -97.25 49.54
C TYR A 283 6.44 -98.40 50.55
N ARG A 284 5.90 -99.57 50.17
CA ARG A 284 5.81 -100.75 51.03
C ARG A 284 7.20 -101.22 51.45
N ASP A 285 8.17 -101.20 50.54
CA ASP A 285 9.51 -101.65 50.83
C ASP A 285 10.29 -100.64 51.68
N GLN A 286 10.14 -99.34 51.43
CA GLN A 286 10.67 -98.29 52.33
C GLN A 286 10.03 -98.36 53.72
N ALA A 287 8.73 -98.61 53.80
CA ALA A 287 8.01 -98.78 55.06
C ALA A 287 8.52 -100.00 55.84
N LYS A 288 8.81 -101.14 55.19
CA LYS A 288 9.42 -102.30 55.85
C LYS A 288 10.77 -101.95 56.44
N ASP A 289 11.61 -101.23 55.69
CA ASP A 289 12.95 -100.84 56.15
C ASP A 289 12.89 -99.85 57.31
N TYR A 290 11.91 -98.94 57.29
CA TYR A 290 11.60 -98.01 58.37
C TYR A 290 11.14 -98.72 59.65
N GLU A 291 10.41 -99.83 59.53
CA GLU A 291 9.85 -100.61 60.64
C GLU A 291 10.83 -101.63 61.25
N ARG A 292 11.99 -101.89 60.62
CA ARG A 292 12.96 -102.86 61.15
C ARG A 292 13.42 -102.47 62.56
N VAL A 293 13.47 -103.45 63.45
CA VAL A 293 13.94 -103.28 64.85
C VAL A 293 15.36 -102.70 64.92
N SER A 294 16.19 -102.95 63.89
CA SER A 294 17.55 -102.41 63.77
C SER A 294 17.64 -100.98 63.24
N CYS A 295 16.54 -100.36 62.77
CA CYS A 295 16.52 -99.01 62.23
C CYS A 295 16.34 -97.98 63.36
N ASN A 296 17.44 -97.35 63.77
CA ASN A 296 17.46 -96.29 64.79
C ASN A 296 16.91 -94.95 64.25
N ALA A 297 16.90 -93.91 65.09
CA ALA A 297 16.37 -92.58 64.72
C ALA A 297 17.04 -92.00 63.45
N ASP A 298 18.36 -92.12 63.31
CA ASP A 298 19.10 -91.63 62.14
C ASP A 298 18.75 -92.39 60.86
N CYS A 299 18.53 -93.70 60.97
CA CYS A 299 18.06 -94.55 59.87
C CYS A 299 16.65 -94.13 59.43
N LYS A 300 15.73 -93.95 60.38
CA LYS A 300 14.36 -93.50 60.12
C LYS A 300 14.30 -92.14 59.44
N GLU A 301 15.10 -91.17 59.91
CA GLU A 301 15.15 -89.84 59.30
C GLU A 301 15.72 -89.87 57.88
N ARG A 302 16.73 -90.71 57.62
CA ARG A 302 17.28 -90.87 56.28
C ARG A 302 16.26 -91.45 55.29
N ILE A 303 15.51 -92.47 55.72
CA ILE A 303 14.43 -93.05 54.91
C ILE A 303 13.35 -91.99 54.66
N ARG A 304 12.98 -91.20 55.67
CA ARG A 304 12.02 -90.08 55.55
C ARG A 304 12.46 -89.06 54.50
N VAL A 305 13.70 -88.57 54.58
CA VAL A 305 14.25 -87.57 53.66
C VAL A 305 14.36 -88.14 52.24
N ASN A 306 14.85 -89.37 52.07
CA ASN A 306 14.96 -90.00 50.76
C ASN A 306 13.58 -90.21 50.12
N TRP A 307 12.60 -90.64 50.90
CA TRP A 307 11.23 -90.84 50.45
C TRP A 307 10.55 -89.52 50.06
N SER A 308 10.72 -88.47 50.88
CA SER A 308 10.23 -87.13 50.57
C SER A 308 10.86 -86.58 49.28
N ASN A 309 12.17 -86.74 49.09
CA ASN A 309 12.86 -86.35 47.86
C ASN A 309 12.34 -87.12 46.64
N PHE A 310 12.13 -88.44 46.78
CA PHE A 310 11.57 -89.27 45.73
C PHE A 310 10.18 -88.80 45.31
N ILE A 311 9.25 -88.64 46.26
CA ILE A 311 7.89 -88.18 45.97
C ILE A 311 7.90 -86.78 45.33
N THR A 312 8.73 -85.87 45.84
CA THR A 312 8.82 -84.50 45.30
C THR A 312 9.48 -84.45 43.91
N SER A 313 10.20 -85.51 43.53
CA SER A 313 10.81 -85.66 42.20
C SER A 313 9.87 -86.27 41.15
N LEU A 314 8.68 -86.74 41.57
CA LEU A 314 7.72 -87.34 40.64
C LEU A 314 7.23 -86.32 39.61
N THR A 315 7.21 -86.77 38.36
CA THR A 315 6.69 -86.03 37.21
C THR A 315 5.71 -86.90 36.45
N TRP A 316 4.73 -86.25 35.81
CA TRP A 316 3.88 -86.86 34.80
C TRP A 316 4.70 -87.24 33.55
N GLU A 317 4.09 -88.04 32.64
CA GLU A 317 4.73 -88.45 31.38
C GLU A 317 5.14 -87.27 30.48
N ASP A 318 4.47 -86.12 30.64
CA ASP A 318 4.79 -84.87 29.94
C ASP A 318 5.91 -84.05 30.60
N GLY A 319 6.51 -84.56 31.69
CA GLY A 319 7.59 -83.91 32.44
C GLY A 319 7.11 -82.85 33.45
N SER A 320 5.80 -82.63 33.60
CA SER A 320 5.27 -81.69 34.61
C SER A 320 5.33 -82.30 36.01
N LYS A 321 5.70 -81.49 37.02
CA LYS A 321 5.80 -81.95 38.42
C LYS A 321 4.41 -82.28 38.99
N ILE A 322 4.31 -83.39 39.71
CA ILE A 322 3.10 -83.69 40.48
C ILE A 322 3.01 -82.69 41.63
N GLN A 323 1.95 -81.89 41.66
CA GLN A 323 1.83 -80.82 42.65
C GLN A 323 1.20 -81.37 43.94
N LEU A 324 2.08 -81.81 44.84
CA LEU A 324 1.77 -82.29 46.18
C LEU A 324 2.46 -81.38 47.21
N TYR A 325 1.86 -81.24 48.38
CA TYR A 325 2.43 -80.50 49.50
C TYR A 325 2.25 -81.33 50.77
N PHE A 326 3.37 -81.71 51.40
CA PHE A 326 3.37 -82.48 52.64
C PHE A 326 3.66 -81.57 53.82
N GLU A 327 2.91 -81.74 54.90
CA GLU A 327 3.17 -80.97 56.12
C GLU A 327 4.44 -81.49 56.82
N PRO A 328 5.27 -80.60 57.42
CA PRO A 328 6.57 -80.98 57.98
C PRO A 328 6.53 -82.04 59.09
N ASP A 329 5.38 -82.15 59.76
CA ASP A 329 5.06 -82.93 60.94
C ASP A 329 4.16 -84.15 60.66
N GLU A 330 3.77 -84.37 59.40
CA GLU A 330 2.95 -85.53 59.03
C GLU A 330 3.80 -86.82 59.01
N PRO A 331 3.36 -87.91 59.67
CA PRO A 331 4.10 -89.17 59.67
C PRO A 331 4.19 -89.77 58.26
N HIS A 332 5.38 -89.93 57.70
CA HIS A 332 5.54 -90.52 56.36
C HIS A 332 5.27 -92.03 56.31
N PHE A 333 5.33 -92.72 57.45
CA PHE A 333 5.17 -94.17 57.57
C PHE A 333 4.43 -94.50 58.88
N TYR A 334 3.24 -95.11 58.80
CA TYR A 334 2.38 -95.39 59.96
C TYR A 334 2.50 -96.84 60.45
N LEU A 335 2.51 -97.02 61.78
CA LEU A 335 2.97 -98.25 62.45
C LEU A 335 1.89 -99.22 62.98
N LEU A 336 0.57 -98.95 62.89
CA LEU A 336 -0.51 -99.84 63.42
C LEU A 336 -1.80 -99.81 62.56
N TYR A 337 -2.44 -100.97 62.31
CA TYR A 337 -3.48 -101.17 61.28
C TYR A 337 -4.89 -101.47 61.81
N LEU A 338 -5.89 -100.76 61.27
CA LEU A 338 -7.30 -101.20 61.21
C LEU A 338 -7.83 -101.37 59.76
N PHE A 339 -7.21 -100.72 58.75
CA PHE A 339 -7.74 -100.65 57.37
C PHE A 339 -6.71 -100.93 56.22
N GLY A 340 -5.50 -101.43 56.54
CA GLY A 340 -4.48 -101.78 55.53
C GLY A 340 -3.52 -100.64 55.14
N ARG A 341 -2.27 -100.99 54.78
CA ARG A 341 -1.16 -100.05 54.48
C ARG A 341 -1.35 -99.23 53.21
N GLU A 342 -1.97 -99.82 52.19
CA GLU A 342 -2.25 -99.20 50.90
C GLU A 342 -3.25 -98.05 51.01
N ASN A 343 -4.38 -98.30 51.68
CA ASN A 343 -5.40 -97.29 51.92
C ASN A 343 -4.86 -96.10 52.72
N HIS A 344 -3.92 -96.34 53.65
CA HIS A 344 -3.28 -95.27 54.39
C HIS A 344 -2.36 -94.43 53.48
N PHE A 345 -1.57 -95.07 52.63
CA PHE A 345 -0.68 -94.36 51.70
C PHE A 345 -1.48 -93.53 50.69
N LYS A 346 -2.58 -94.09 50.19
CA LYS A 346 -3.53 -93.35 49.36
C LYS A 346 -4.08 -92.12 50.07
N ALA A 347 -4.55 -92.25 51.31
CA ALA A 347 -5.05 -91.12 52.09
C ALA A 347 -3.97 -90.04 52.30
N TYR A 348 -2.72 -90.45 52.51
CA TYR A 348 -1.57 -89.55 52.66
C TYR A 348 -1.30 -88.74 51.37
N ILE A 349 -1.29 -89.38 50.20
CA ILE A 349 -1.13 -88.67 48.91
C ILE A 349 -2.33 -87.75 48.62
N GLN A 350 -3.54 -88.20 48.94
CA GLN A 350 -4.76 -87.40 48.79
C GLN A 350 -4.72 -86.12 49.64
N ASN A 351 -4.34 -86.25 50.92
CA ASN A 351 -4.19 -85.10 51.82
C ASN A 351 -3.12 -84.14 51.32
N ALA A 352 -2.00 -84.64 50.81
CA ALA A 352 -0.94 -83.79 50.28
C ALA A 352 -1.35 -83.01 49.03
N ARG A 353 -2.19 -83.60 48.15
CA ARG A 353 -2.78 -82.87 47.02
C ARG A 353 -3.75 -81.79 47.50
N ARG A 354 -4.59 -82.10 48.49
CA ARG A 354 -5.56 -81.15 49.06
C ARG A 354 -4.85 -79.98 49.74
N ALA A 355 -3.83 -80.24 50.55
CA ALA A 355 -3.02 -79.22 51.19
C ALA A 355 -2.31 -78.31 50.16
N PHE A 356 -1.86 -78.87 49.03
CA PHE A 356 -1.32 -78.08 47.92
C PHE A 356 -2.38 -77.13 47.33
N LEU A 357 -3.59 -77.62 47.06
CA LEU A 357 -4.69 -76.81 46.52
C LEU A 357 -5.09 -75.70 47.49
N ASN A 358 -5.21 -76.01 48.78
CA ASN A 358 -5.49 -75.04 49.84
C ASN A 358 -4.43 -73.93 49.86
N LYS A 359 -3.14 -74.29 49.79
CA LYS A 359 -2.03 -73.34 49.74
C LYS A 359 -1.98 -72.52 48.43
N LEU A 360 -2.29 -73.14 47.30
CA LEU A 360 -2.35 -72.49 45.99
C LEU A 360 -3.39 -71.36 46.01
N TRP A 361 -4.61 -71.66 46.45
CA TRP A 361 -5.73 -70.72 46.52
C TRP A 361 -5.73 -69.84 47.78
N GLY A 362 -4.90 -70.17 48.78
CA GLY A 362 -4.77 -69.40 50.03
C GLY A 362 -5.98 -69.56 50.96
N VAL A 363 -6.57 -70.75 50.99
CA VAL A 363 -7.78 -71.08 51.76
C VAL A 363 -7.45 -72.10 52.87
N GLU A 364 -8.27 -72.12 53.91
CA GLU A 364 -8.18 -73.09 55.01
C GLU A 364 -8.76 -74.46 54.57
N GLU A 365 -8.52 -75.49 55.38
CA GLU A 365 -9.16 -76.80 55.19
C GLU A 365 -10.69 -76.67 55.30
N ASP A 366 -11.42 -77.46 54.50
CA ASP A 366 -12.89 -77.48 54.45
C ASP A 366 -13.53 -76.10 54.18
N VAL A 367 -12.88 -75.29 53.35
CA VAL A 367 -13.38 -73.96 52.95
C VAL A 367 -14.81 -74.03 52.37
N THR A 368 -15.69 -73.15 52.83
CA THR A 368 -17.04 -72.97 52.28
C THR A 368 -17.02 -72.03 51.07
N TYR A 369 -18.04 -72.12 50.21
CA TYR A 369 -18.18 -71.20 49.07
C TYR A 369 -18.14 -69.73 49.51
N GLU A 370 -18.84 -69.38 50.60
CA GLU A 370 -18.88 -68.00 51.12
C GLU A 370 -17.51 -67.51 51.61
N SER A 371 -16.72 -68.39 52.24
CA SER A 371 -15.34 -68.07 52.64
C SER A 371 -14.40 -67.94 51.43
N PHE A 372 -14.58 -68.80 50.42
CA PHE A 372 -13.77 -68.80 49.19
C PHE A 372 -13.95 -67.52 48.37
N ILE A 373 -15.19 -67.10 48.11
CA ILE A 373 -15.48 -65.90 47.30
C ILE A 373 -15.09 -64.59 47.98
N ASN A 374 -14.88 -64.61 49.30
CA ASN A 374 -14.44 -63.46 50.09
C ASN A 374 -12.94 -63.49 50.40
N ASN A 375 -12.19 -64.48 49.91
CA ASN A 375 -10.75 -64.61 50.14
C ASN A 375 -9.95 -63.60 49.30
N ASP A 376 -9.08 -62.83 49.94
CA ASP A 376 -8.31 -61.76 49.28
C ASP A 376 -7.38 -62.27 48.17
N LYS A 377 -6.83 -63.49 48.30
CA LYS A 377 -5.94 -64.09 47.30
C LYS A 377 -6.72 -64.51 46.05
N VAL A 378 -7.92 -65.08 46.24
CA VAL A 378 -8.85 -65.44 45.16
C VAL A 378 -9.35 -64.19 44.44
N ILE A 379 -9.77 -63.17 45.19
CA ILE A 379 -10.21 -61.88 44.64
C ILE A 379 -9.07 -61.22 43.84
N SER A 380 -7.85 -61.22 44.37
CA SER A 380 -6.67 -60.68 43.68
C SER A 380 -6.38 -61.41 42.36
N PHE A 381 -6.56 -62.72 42.33
CA PHE A 381 -6.45 -63.51 41.11
C PHE A 381 -7.51 -63.08 40.08
N VAL A 382 -8.78 -62.99 40.48
CA VAL A 382 -9.89 -62.56 39.61
C VAL A 382 -9.63 -61.15 39.05
N ILE A 383 -9.28 -60.19 39.91
CA ILE A 383 -8.93 -58.81 39.50
C ILE A 383 -7.81 -58.81 38.46
N THR A 384 -6.80 -59.66 38.64
CA THR A 384 -5.68 -59.78 37.69
C THR A 384 -6.13 -60.31 36.33
N GLN A 385 -7.08 -61.25 36.29
CA GLN A 385 -7.60 -61.80 35.04
C GLN A 385 -8.54 -60.84 34.32
N VAL A 386 -9.49 -60.22 35.03
CA VAL A 386 -10.43 -59.25 34.42
C VAL A 386 -9.71 -58.00 33.91
N ARG A 387 -8.59 -57.61 34.54
CA ARG A 387 -7.74 -56.52 34.03
C ARG A 387 -7.14 -56.83 32.65
N LYS A 388 -6.87 -58.11 32.33
CA LYS A 388 -6.43 -58.52 30.98
C LYS A 388 -7.55 -58.41 29.94
N LEU A 389 -8.80 -58.37 30.38
CA LEU A 389 -10.00 -58.20 29.53
C LEU A 389 -10.43 -56.72 29.43
N GLU A 390 -9.52 -55.78 29.68
CA GLU A 390 -9.81 -54.33 29.70
C GLU A 390 -10.89 -53.90 30.71
N MET A 391 -11.08 -54.66 31.79
CA MET A 391 -11.95 -54.33 32.92
C MET A 391 -11.10 -54.01 34.15
N PRO A 392 -10.59 -52.77 34.30
CA PRO A 392 -9.73 -52.39 35.42
C PRO A 392 -10.55 -52.21 36.70
N LEU A 393 -10.94 -53.32 37.32
CA LEU A 393 -11.54 -53.32 38.64
C LEU A 393 -10.50 -52.92 39.71
N SER A 394 -10.97 -52.20 40.71
CA SER A 394 -10.17 -51.75 41.85
C SER A 394 -9.82 -52.89 42.80
N VAL A 395 -8.71 -52.72 43.54
CA VAL A 395 -8.17 -53.75 44.46
C VAL A 395 -9.12 -54.11 45.60
N ASN A 396 -10.06 -53.22 45.89
CA ASN A 396 -11.08 -53.31 46.92
C ASN A 396 -12.44 -53.80 46.38
N TRP A 397 -12.50 -54.25 45.12
CA TRP A 397 -13.68 -54.89 44.56
C TRP A 397 -14.06 -56.15 45.33
N LYS A 398 -15.37 -56.35 45.54
CA LYS A 398 -15.94 -57.54 46.16
C LYS A 398 -17.23 -57.93 45.41
N PRO A 399 -17.60 -59.23 45.38
CA PRO A 399 -18.82 -59.69 44.71
C PRO A 399 -20.10 -59.10 45.33
N THR A 400 -20.07 -58.62 46.57
CA THR A 400 -21.22 -57.98 47.23
C THR A 400 -21.30 -56.46 47.02
N ARG A 401 -20.31 -55.85 46.36
CA ARG A 401 -20.12 -54.39 46.28
C ARG A 401 -20.23 -53.88 44.85
N MET A 402 -21.46 -53.82 44.35
CA MET A 402 -21.77 -53.31 43.01
C MET A 402 -21.48 -51.80 42.85
N ASP A 403 -21.53 -51.04 43.96
CA ASP A 403 -21.18 -49.62 44.00
C ASP A 403 -19.70 -49.36 43.65
N ILE A 404 -18.81 -50.27 44.04
CA ILE A 404 -17.39 -50.19 43.68
C ILE A 404 -17.21 -50.43 42.18
N THR A 405 -17.90 -51.42 41.61
CA THR A 405 -17.89 -51.66 40.15
C THR A 405 -18.40 -50.45 39.39
N ARG A 406 -19.47 -49.79 39.85
CA ARG A 406 -19.98 -48.56 39.22
C ARG A 406 -18.92 -47.47 39.22
N SER A 407 -18.26 -47.22 40.36
CA SER A 407 -17.20 -46.21 40.46
C SER A 407 -16.01 -46.52 39.53
N ASP A 408 -15.66 -47.80 39.37
CA ASP A 408 -14.57 -48.22 38.49
C ASP A 408 -14.92 -48.02 37.01
N VAL A 409 -16.16 -48.32 36.61
CA VAL A 409 -16.68 -48.02 35.26
C VAL A 409 -16.64 -46.51 35.00
N GLU A 410 -17.17 -45.69 35.92
CA GLU A 410 -17.17 -44.23 35.79
C GLU A 410 -15.74 -43.67 35.62
N LYS A 411 -14.80 -44.09 36.46
CA LYS A 411 -13.39 -43.67 36.39
C LYS A 411 -12.72 -44.08 35.08
N TYR A 412 -12.99 -45.29 34.61
CA TYR A 412 -12.41 -45.81 33.37
C TYR A 412 -12.85 -44.98 32.15
N TYR A 413 -14.15 -44.76 32.00
CA TYR A 413 -14.69 -44.01 30.87
C TYR A 413 -14.40 -42.51 30.98
N ALA A 414 -14.38 -41.93 32.20
CA ALA A 414 -13.91 -40.55 32.41
C ALA A 414 -12.44 -40.39 32.00
N GLY A 415 -11.58 -41.35 32.37
CA GLY A 415 -10.18 -41.37 31.95
C GLY A 415 -10.00 -41.51 30.44
N LYS A 416 -10.82 -42.34 29.78
CA LYS A 416 -10.84 -42.43 28.31
C LYS A 416 -11.29 -41.12 27.67
N GLY A 417 -12.33 -40.47 28.20
CA GLY A 417 -12.79 -39.16 27.73
C GLY A 417 -11.71 -38.09 27.86
N GLU A 418 -10.98 -38.07 28.98
CA GLU A 418 -9.86 -37.14 29.18
C GLU A 418 -8.70 -37.44 28.22
N SER A 419 -8.42 -38.70 27.91
CA SER A 419 -7.39 -39.08 26.93
C SER A 419 -7.69 -38.57 25.52
N VAL A 420 -8.96 -38.45 25.14
CA VAL A 420 -9.39 -37.86 23.86
C VAL A 420 -8.99 -36.39 23.80
N TRP A 421 -9.33 -35.64 24.84
CA TRP A 421 -9.00 -34.21 24.93
C TRP A 421 -7.48 -34.00 25.03
N LYS A 422 -6.76 -34.86 25.74
CA LYS A 422 -5.29 -34.82 25.78
C LYS A 422 -4.67 -34.94 24.39
N ARG A 423 -5.15 -35.88 23.55
CA ARG A 423 -4.68 -36.02 22.16
C ARG A 423 -5.00 -34.80 21.29
N TYR A 424 -6.11 -34.11 21.59
CA TYR A 424 -6.43 -32.85 20.94
C TYR A 424 -5.43 -31.75 21.35
N TYR A 425 -5.20 -31.54 22.65
CA TYR A 425 -4.24 -30.54 23.13
C TYR A 425 -2.82 -30.79 22.63
N GLU A 426 -2.39 -32.05 22.51
CA GLU A 426 -1.06 -32.39 21.96
C GLU A 426 -0.89 -32.03 20.47
N ARG A 427 -1.99 -31.78 19.74
CA ARG A 427 -1.99 -31.50 18.29
C ARG A 427 -2.59 -30.15 17.92
N SER A 428 -3.16 -29.44 18.89
CA SER A 428 -3.85 -28.18 18.70
C SER A 428 -2.84 -27.04 18.69
N GLU A 429 -3.03 -26.08 17.78
CA GLU A 429 -2.25 -24.83 17.79
C GLU A 429 -2.85 -23.78 18.74
N PHE A 430 -4.11 -23.97 19.18
CA PHE A 430 -4.87 -22.96 19.92
C PHE A 430 -5.32 -23.42 21.32
N ASP A 431 -5.10 -24.67 21.70
CA ASP A 431 -5.39 -25.24 23.03
C ASP A 431 -6.78 -24.86 23.59
N VAL A 432 -7.83 -25.11 22.80
CA VAL A 432 -9.18 -24.65 23.17
C VAL A 432 -9.72 -25.39 24.41
N SER A 433 -9.80 -24.69 25.53
CA SER A 433 -10.20 -25.25 26.82
C SER A 433 -11.69 -25.61 26.92
N ASN A 434 -12.56 -24.85 26.23
CA ASN A 434 -13.99 -25.10 26.26
C ASN A 434 -14.37 -26.24 25.29
N ARG A 435 -14.95 -27.32 25.84
CA ARG A 435 -15.27 -28.59 25.16
C ARG A 435 -16.65 -28.61 24.47
N SER A 436 -17.43 -27.53 24.59
CA SER A 436 -18.82 -27.46 24.11
C SER A 436 -19.09 -26.39 23.05
N LEU A 437 -18.04 -25.73 22.54
CA LEU A 437 -18.19 -24.69 21.51
C LEU A 437 -18.79 -25.24 20.22
N ASN A 438 -19.68 -24.49 19.60
CA ASN A 438 -20.10 -24.69 18.22
C ASN A 438 -19.13 -23.99 17.24
N ARG A 439 -19.28 -24.24 15.93
CA ARG A 439 -18.39 -23.69 14.88
C ARG A 439 -18.28 -22.16 14.93
N VAL A 440 -19.38 -21.45 15.19
CA VAL A 440 -19.40 -19.97 15.22
C VAL A 440 -18.72 -19.44 16.48
N GLU A 441 -18.94 -20.08 17.62
CA GLU A 441 -18.29 -19.72 18.88
C GLU A 441 -16.79 -20.00 18.85
N PHE A 442 -16.38 -21.10 18.21
CA PHE A 442 -14.99 -21.46 17.99
C PHE A 442 -14.24 -20.33 17.25
N PHE A 443 -14.80 -19.84 16.15
CA PHE A 443 -14.17 -18.76 15.37
C PHE A 443 -14.11 -17.40 16.08
N LYS A 444 -14.94 -17.20 17.12
CA LYS A 444 -14.96 -15.95 17.89
C LYS A 444 -13.96 -15.93 19.04
N LEU A 445 -13.18 -17.00 19.23
CA LEU A 445 -12.22 -17.09 20.32
C LEU A 445 -11.15 -15.99 20.25
N PRO A 446 -10.78 -15.37 21.39
CA PRO A 446 -9.78 -14.29 21.43
C PRO A 446 -8.41 -14.71 20.88
N GLN A 447 -7.97 -15.93 21.16
CA GLN A 447 -6.69 -16.48 20.70
C GLN A 447 -6.61 -16.60 19.17
N ILE A 448 -7.71 -17.01 18.53
CA ILE A 448 -7.84 -17.07 17.08
C ILE A 448 -7.79 -15.66 16.48
N LYS A 449 -8.51 -14.71 17.07
CA LYS A 449 -8.48 -13.31 16.62
C LYS A 449 -7.11 -12.66 16.79
N ALA A 450 -6.40 -12.97 17.88
CA ALA A 450 -5.05 -12.48 18.12
C ALA A 450 -4.06 -13.02 17.09
N TYR A 451 -4.12 -14.33 16.79
CA TYR A 451 -3.30 -14.95 15.75
C TYR A 451 -3.57 -14.36 14.36
N ALA A 452 -4.85 -14.22 13.98
CA ALA A 452 -5.23 -13.58 12.71
C ALA A 452 -4.71 -12.15 12.58
N ARG A 453 -4.67 -11.40 13.69
CA ARG A 453 -4.16 -10.03 13.72
C ARG A 453 -2.65 -9.98 13.50
N ASP A 454 -1.91 -10.89 14.13
CA ASP A 454 -0.46 -10.97 13.99
C ASP A 454 -0.05 -11.39 12.57
N GLU A 455 -0.71 -12.41 12.02
CA GLU A 455 -0.40 -12.94 10.68
C GLU A 455 -0.74 -11.95 9.55
N LEU A 456 -1.91 -11.30 9.62
CA LEU A 456 -2.37 -10.36 8.59
C LEU A 456 -1.75 -8.96 8.71
N ASP A 457 -1.29 -8.57 9.90
CA ASP A 457 -0.65 -7.28 10.18
C ASP A 457 -1.42 -6.09 9.55
N SER A 458 -0.84 -5.41 8.56
CA SER A 458 -1.45 -4.25 7.86
C SER A 458 -2.75 -4.58 7.11
N PHE A 459 -3.02 -5.86 6.86
CA PHE A 459 -4.23 -6.32 6.18
C PHE A 459 -5.37 -6.68 7.14
N TYR A 460 -5.12 -6.69 8.46
CA TYR A 460 -6.13 -7.08 9.44
C TYR A 460 -7.31 -6.09 9.53
N ILE A 461 -8.53 -6.63 9.55
CA ILE A 461 -9.76 -5.90 9.87
C ILE A 461 -10.46 -6.52 11.08
N ASP A 462 -11.10 -5.69 11.91
CA ASP A 462 -11.77 -6.17 13.14
C ASP A 462 -13.02 -7.02 12.84
N ALA A 463 -13.55 -6.89 11.61
CA ALA A 463 -14.66 -7.68 11.08
C ALA A 463 -14.17 -8.98 10.38
N TYR A 464 -12.95 -9.44 10.66
CA TYR A 464 -12.46 -10.70 10.07
C TYR A 464 -13.33 -11.89 10.50
N GLU A 465 -13.80 -12.62 9.51
CA GLU A 465 -14.50 -13.88 9.67
C GLU A 465 -13.87 -14.93 8.74
N PRO A 466 -13.54 -16.15 9.23
CA PRO A 466 -12.81 -17.16 8.44
C PRO A 466 -13.51 -17.67 7.18
N TYR A 467 -14.82 -17.42 7.04
CA TYR A 467 -15.64 -17.86 5.92
C TYR A 467 -15.84 -16.80 4.84
N LEU A 468 -15.30 -15.59 5.02
CA LEU A 468 -15.34 -14.56 3.98
C LEU A 468 -14.53 -15.01 2.78
N SER A 469 -15.08 -14.84 1.59
CA SER A 469 -14.29 -15.01 0.36
C SER A 469 -13.19 -13.95 0.29
N ASN A 470 -12.10 -14.25 -0.44
CA ASN A 470 -11.02 -13.28 -0.66
C ASN A 470 -11.52 -11.97 -1.27
N SER A 471 -12.55 -12.03 -2.13
CA SER A 471 -13.21 -10.85 -2.70
C SER A 471 -13.99 -10.02 -1.68
N GLU A 472 -14.75 -10.66 -0.79
CA GLU A 472 -15.51 -9.95 0.24
C GLU A 472 -14.58 -9.33 1.28
N TYR A 473 -13.51 -10.05 1.66
CA TYR A 473 -12.49 -9.51 2.55
C TYR A 473 -11.77 -8.32 1.93
N TYR A 474 -11.42 -8.40 0.64
CA TYR A 474 -10.84 -7.28 -0.10
C TYR A 474 -11.75 -6.05 -0.08
N GLU A 475 -13.05 -6.20 -0.33
CA GLU A 475 -13.99 -5.07 -0.30
C GLU A 475 -14.06 -4.41 1.09
N LEU A 476 -14.12 -5.21 2.17
CA LEU A 476 -14.13 -4.68 3.53
C LEU A 476 -12.81 -3.97 3.89
N TRP A 477 -11.68 -4.57 3.53
CA TRP A 477 -10.36 -3.96 3.74
C TRP A 477 -10.21 -2.68 2.92
N ASN A 478 -10.54 -2.71 1.63
CA ASN A 478 -10.45 -1.59 0.71
C ASN A 478 -11.32 -0.41 1.18
N ASN A 479 -12.55 -0.66 1.61
CA ASN A 479 -13.43 0.39 2.13
C ASN A 479 -12.85 1.05 3.39
N ARG A 480 -12.22 0.27 4.28
CA ARG A 480 -11.49 0.82 5.44
C ARG A 480 -10.24 1.60 5.04
N GLN A 481 -9.53 1.17 4.00
CA GLN A 481 -8.37 1.89 3.47
C GLN A 481 -8.75 3.20 2.80
N LYS A 482 -9.88 3.26 2.07
CA LYS A 482 -10.39 4.51 1.47
C LYS A 482 -10.66 5.59 2.51
N GLU A 483 -11.14 5.22 3.69
CA GLU A 483 -11.37 6.17 4.79
C GLU A 483 -10.07 6.66 5.45
N LYS A 484 -8.99 5.87 5.39
CA LYS A 484 -7.71 6.15 6.07
C LYS A 484 -6.63 6.73 5.16
N ASN A 485 -6.63 6.36 3.89
CA ASN A 485 -5.67 6.78 2.90
C ASN A 485 -6.38 7.72 1.93
N LEU A 486 -6.32 9.02 2.19
CA LEU A 486 -6.37 9.98 1.08
C LEU A 486 -5.17 9.65 0.20
N SER A 487 -5.43 8.94 -0.91
CA SER A 487 -4.37 8.71 -1.88
C SER A 487 -3.85 10.06 -2.35
N PHE A 488 -2.55 10.17 -2.61
CA PHE A 488 -1.94 11.40 -3.12
C PHE A 488 -2.63 11.91 -4.41
N VAL A 489 -3.25 10.99 -5.17
CA VAL A 489 -4.04 11.30 -6.36
C VAL A 489 -5.42 11.90 -6.01
N GLN A 490 -6.02 11.50 -4.89
CA GLN A 490 -7.18 12.22 -4.31
C GLN A 490 -6.77 13.55 -3.67
N LEU A 491 -5.53 13.70 -3.19
CA LEU A 491 -5.01 14.98 -2.70
C LEU A 491 -5.00 16.01 -3.82
N ILE A 492 -4.50 15.68 -5.02
CA ILE A 492 -4.54 16.58 -6.20
C ILE A 492 -5.94 16.73 -6.81
N SER A 493 -6.92 15.89 -6.45
CA SER A 493 -8.32 15.99 -6.92
C SER A 493 -9.26 16.70 -5.94
N SER A 494 -8.93 16.67 -4.64
CA SER A 494 -9.72 17.27 -3.55
C SER A 494 -9.46 18.77 -3.36
N THR A 495 -10.44 19.47 -2.79
CA THR A 495 -10.41 20.89 -2.44
C THR A 495 -9.35 21.30 -1.41
N VAL A 496 -8.56 20.35 -0.89
CA VAL A 496 -7.39 20.58 -0.01
C VAL A 496 -6.10 20.80 -0.82
N ALA A 497 -6.09 20.52 -2.13
CA ALA A 497 -4.92 20.70 -2.99
C ALA A 497 -4.52 22.16 -3.22
N ASP A 498 -5.44 23.12 -3.18
CA ASP A 498 -5.13 24.54 -3.45
C ASP A 498 -4.00 25.04 -2.54
N ALA A 499 -3.97 24.61 -1.28
CA ALA A 499 -2.91 24.98 -0.35
C ALA A 499 -1.55 24.35 -0.70
N ALA A 500 -1.53 23.14 -1.27
CA ALA A 500 -0.28 22.50 -1.68
C ALA A 500 0.34 23.14 -2.93
N PHE A 501 -0.47 23.79 -3.77
CA PHE A 501 -0.04 24.57 -4.95
C PHE A 501 0.14 26.07 -4.68
N SER A 502 -0.27 26.54 -3.49
CA SER A 502 -0.06 27.92 -3.04
C SER A 502 1.42 28.20 -2.75
N PRO A 503 1.85 29.48 -2.73
CA PRO A 503 3.22 29.84 -2.37
C PRO A 503 3.64 29.23 -1.02
N GLY A 504 4.73 28.46 -1.03
CA GLY A 504 5.22 27.71 0.13
C GLY A 504 4.57 26.33 0.35
N GLY A 505 3.68 25.90 -0.55
CA GLY A 505 3.18 24.53 -0.62
C GLY A 505 4.15 23.57 -1.33
N SER A 506 4.08 22.29 -1.01
CA SER A 506 5.02 21.27 -1.52
C SER A 506 4.93 21.01 -3.04
N PHE A 507 3.85 21.40 -3.71
CA PHE A 507 3.66 21.23 -5.15
C PHE A 507 3.67 22.55 -5.93
N HIS A 508 4.00 23.66 -5.27
CA HIS A 508 4.02 24.98 -5.89
C HIS A 508 4.87 25.01 -7.16
N GLN A 509 6.08 24.45 -7.08
CA GLN A 509 7.01 24.40 -8.21
C GLN A 509 6.51 23.53 -9.36
N ILE A 510 5.95 22.34 -9.05
CA ILE A 510 5.33 21.47 -10.06
C ILE A 510 4.22 22.24 -10.79
N GLY A 511 3.44 23.01 -10.04
CA GLY A 511 2.41 23.90 -10.56
C GLY A 511 2.97 24.97 -11.51
N ILE A 512 4.04 25.64 -11.12
CA ILE A 512 4.74 26.64 -11.95
C ILE A 512 5.24 26.00 -13.24
N GLU A 513 5.93 24.87 -13.17
CA GLU A 513 6.43 24.14 -14.35
C GLU A 513 5.30 23.70 -15.29
N ALA A 514 4.19 23.21 -14.73
CA ALA A 514 3.01 22.82 -15.50
C ALA A 514 2.38 24.01 -16.22
N VAL A 515 2.27 25.15 -15.55
CA VAL A 515 1.74 26.38 -16.15
C VAL A 515 2.69 26.89 -17.24
N LYS A 516 4.02 26.87 -17.03
CA LYS A 516 5.00 27.17 -18.11
C LYS A 516 4.76 26.26 -19.32
N PHE A 517 4.58 24.96 -19.07
CA PHE A 517 4.31 23.98 -20.12
C PHE A 517 3.01 24.26 -20.89
N ALA A 518 1.98 24.77 -20.21
CA ALA A 518 0.69 25.11 -20.82
C ALA A 518 0.67 26.49 -21.52
N VAL A 519 1.50 27.44 -21.08
CA VAL A 519 1.44 28.85 -21.49
C VAL A 519 2.47 29.19 -22.56
N ILE A 520 3.67 28.61 -22.52
CA ILE A 520 4.76 28.93 -23.46
C ILE A 520 4.37 28.71 -24.92
N PRO A 521 3.83 27.53 -25.34
CA PRO A 521 3.47 27.31 -26.73
C PRO A 521 2.45 28.34 -27.27
N PRO A 522 1.27 28.55 -26.65
CA PRO A 522 0.27 29.45 -27.20
C PRO A 522 0.71 30.92 -27.17
N ILE A 523 1.44 31.40 -26.15
CA ILE A 523 1.94 32.78 -26.14
C ILE A 523 2.97 32.99 -27.25
N SER A 524 3.92 32.07 -27.42
CA SER A 524 4.96 32.19 -28.45
C SER A 524 4.36 32.24 -29.85
N ILE A 525 3.41 31.35 -30.13
CA ILE A 525 2.74 31.28 -31.42
C ILE A 525 1.82 32.50 -31.63
N MET A 526 1.10 32.98 -30.60
CA MET A 526 0.29 34.20 -30.70
C MET A 526 1.13 35.44 -31.00
N LEU A 527 2.27 35.61 -30.32
CA LEU A 527 3.19 36.72 -30.56
C LEU A 527 3.81 36.63 -31.96
N SER A 528 4.13 35.42 -32.43
CA SER A 528 4.59 35.14 -33.79
C SER A 528 3.56 35.61 -34.83
N PHE A 529 2.29 35.23 -34.69
CA PHE A 529 1.23 35.68 -35.59
C PHE A 529 0.96 37.19 -35.50
N LEU A 530 1.00 37.76 -34.30
CA LEU A 530 0.86 39.20 -34.11
C LEU A 530 1.98 39.94 -34.84
N ALA A 531 3.22 39.47 -34.75
CA ALA A 531 4.36 40.05 -35.44
C ALA A 531 4.19 39.96 -36.98
N ILE A 532 3.81 38.79 -37.51
CA ILE A 532 3.50 38.62 -38.94
C ILE A 532 2.39 39.60 -39.36
N PHE A 533 1.29 39.67 -38.61
CA PHE A 533 0.15 40.52 -38.92
C PHE A 533 0.52 42.01 -38.95
N LEU A 534 1.24 42.49 -37.93
CA LEU A 534 1.73 43.87 -37.87
C LEU A 534 2.67 44.20 -39.04
N LEU A 535 3.53 43.27 -39.42
CA LEU A 535 4.42 43.43 -40.58
C LEU A 535 3.67 43.41 -41.92
N VAL A 536 2.61 42.59 -42.08
CA VAL A 536 1.72 42.65 -43.24
C VAL A 536 1.08 44.03 -43.35
N LEU A 537 0.51 44.55 -42.25
CA LEU A 537 -0.12 45.88 -42.23
C LEU A 537 0.88 46.97 -42.60
N LYS A 538 2.10 46.88 -42.08
CA LYS A 538 3.19 47.80 -42.39
C LYS A 538 3.64 47.73 -43.84
N ALA A 539 3.90 46.52 -44.36
CA ALA A 539 4.26 46.31 -45.75
C ALA A 539 3.16 46.84 -46.69
N SER A 540 1.89 46.59 -46.35
CA SER A 540 0.71 47.11 -47.05
C SER A 540 0.63 48.63 -47.04
N ARG A 541 0.96 49.28 -45.91
CA ARG A 541 1.03 50.74 -45.84
C ARG A 541 2.16 51.30 -46.71
N TYR A 542 3.37 50.75 -46.59
CA TYR A 542 4.52 51.15 -47.39
C TYR A 542 4.28 51.01 -48.91
N LEU A 543 3.68 49.90 -49.35
CA LEU A 543 3.37 49.67 -50.76
C LEU A 543 2.26 50.60 -51.29
N ARG A 544 1.33 51.04 -50.43
CA ARG A 544 0.35 52.08 -50.77
C ARG A 544 1.00 53.46 -50.92
N ASP A 545 1.89 53.82 -50.01
CA ASP A 545 2.57 55.13 -50.00
C ASP A 545 3.53 55.29 -51.21
N GLU A 546 4.17 54.20 -51.67
CA GLU A 546 5.05 54.16 -52.84
C GLU A 546 4.30 53.96 -54.18
N TRP A 547 2.96 54.11 -54.20
CA TRP A 547 2.11 53.94 -55.39
C TRP A 547 2.24 52.56 -56.07
N ALA A 548 2.73 51.55 -55.34
CA ALA A 548 2.96 50.19 -55.82
C ALA A 548 1.70 49.33 -55.63
N TYR A 549 0.56 49.80 -56.12
CA TYR A 549 -0.75 49.15 -55.93
C TYR A 549 -0.80 47.70 -56.40
N ALA A 550 -0.09 47.37 -57.49
CA ALA A 550 0.01 45.99 -57.98
C ALA A 550 0.76 45.09 -56.98
N ALA A 551 1.86 45.56 -56.40
CA ALA A 551 2.61 44.84 -55.38
C ALA A 551 1.81 44.67 -54.09
N ASN A 552 1.04 45.70 -53.68
CA ASN A 552 0.14 45.58 -52.52
C ASN A 552 -0.96 44.53 -52.76
N LYS A 553 -1.53 44.46 -53.98
CA LYS A 553 -2.49 43.40 -54.34
C LYS A 553 -1.84 42.01 -54.31
N ILE A 554 -0.59 41.88 -54.77
CA ILE A 554 0.17 40.62 -54.70
C ILE A 554 0.42 40.21 -53.24
N LEU A 555 0.81 41.15 -52.37
CA LEU A 555 0.97 40.88 -50.93
C LEU A 555 -0.32 40.37 -50.31
N TRP A 556 -1.44 41.05 -50.53
CA TRP A 556 -2.73 40.62 -50.00
C TRP A 556 -3.24 39.32 -50.64
N ALA A 557 -2.93 39.07 -51.91
CA ALA A 557 -3.23 37.78 -52.55
C ALA A 557 -2.41 36.64 -51.94
N PHE A 558 -1.13 36.87 -51.64
CA PHE A 558 -0.26 35.91 -50.96
C PHE A 558 -0.74 35.63 -49.53
N VAL A 559 -1.07 36.67 -48.77
CA VAL A 559 -1.64 36.52 -47.41
C VAL A 559 -3.01 35.85 -47.47
N ALA A 560 -3.85 36.19 -48.46
CA ALA A 560 -5.15 35.57 -48.63
C ALA A 560 -5.03 34.08 -48.98
N LEU A 561 -4.15 33.71 -49.92
CA LEU A 561 -3.98 32.32 -50.36
C LEU A 561 -3.21 31.46 -49.34
N GLY A 562 -2.23 32.03 -48.64
CA GLY A 562 -1.37 31.30 -47.71
C GLY A 562 -1.90 31.22 -46.28
N LEU A 563 -2.67 32.20 -45.83
CA LEU A 563 -3.15 32.28 -44.44
C LEU A 563 -4.68 32.39 -44.36
N ILE A 564 -5.32 33.39 -44.99
CA ILE A 564 -6.74 33.69 -44.73
C ILE A 564 -7.69 32.62 -45.31
N ILE A 565 -7.53 32.24 -46.58
CA ILE A 565 -8.40 31.29 -47.27
C ILE A 565 -8.26 29.88 -46.65
N PRO A 566 -7.05 29.34 -46.44
CA PRO A 566 -6.90 28.02 -45.82
C PRO A 566 -7.53 27.96 -44.41
N VAL A 567 -7.33 29.00 -43.61
CA VAL A 567 -7.94 29.12 -42.27
C VAL A 567 -9.46 29.22 -42.36
N ALA A 568 -9.99 30.05 -43.25
CA ALA A 568 -11.44 30.18 -43.42
C ALA A 568 -12.09 28.85 -43.84
N ILE A 569 -11.42 28.08 -44.71
CA ILE A 569 -11.86 26.73 -45.09
C ILE A 569 -11.81 25.79 -43.88
N SER A 570 -10.74 25.81 -43.09
CA SER A 570 -10.61 24.99 -41.88
C SER A 570 -11.71 25.32 -40.87
N VAL A 571 -11.91 26.60 -40.54
CA VAL A 571 -12.92 27.08 -39.58
C VAL A 571 -14.35 26.72 -40.01
N LEU A 572 -14.65 26.81 -41.31
CA LEU A 572 -15.97 26.50 -41.88
C LEU A 572 -16.22 25.00 -42.08
N SER A 573 -15.20 24.14 -41.91
CA SER A 573 -15.37 22.69 -41.99
C SER A 573 -16.27 22.16 -40.87
N SER A 574 -16.94 21.02 -41.11
CA SER A 574 -17.78 20.36 -40.10
C SER A 574 -17.00 19.92 -38.86
N ASN A 575 -15.70 19.64 -39.03
CA ASN A 575 -14.85 19.06 -38.00
C ASN A 575 -13.75 20.06 -37.58
N SER A 576 -14.05 21.36 -37.55
CA SER A 576 -13.08 22.41 -37.22
C SER A 576 -12.80 22.49 -35.71
N TYR A 577 -11.58 22.86 -35.32
CA TYR A 577 -11.24 23.08 -33.91
C TYR A 577 -12.06 24.24 -33.33
N THR A 578 -12.41 25.24 -34.15
CA THR A 578 -13.33 26.32 -33.78
C THR A 578 -14.71 25.83 -33.39
N ARG A 579 -15.32 24.95 -34.20
CA ARG A 579 -16.63 24.37 -33.87
C ARG A 579 -16.54 23.43 -32.68
N MET A 580 -15.47 22.64 -32.59
CA MET A 580 -15.21 21.78 -31.46
C MET A 580 -15.18 22.56 -30.14
N MET A 581 -14.44 23.67 -30.10
CA MET A 581 -14.38 24.56 -28.94
C MET A 581 -15.72 25.26 -28.68
N ALA A 582 -16.43 25.67 -29.75
CA ALA A 582 -17.76 26.27 -29.63
C ALA A 582 -18.81 25.29 -29.08
N ASP A 583 -18.80 24.02 -29.50
CA ASP A 583 -19.68 22.96 -29.03
C ASP A 583 -19.36 22.60 -27.57
N PHE A 584 -18.07 22.63 -27.21
CA PHE A 584 -17.61 22.46 -25.84
C PHE A 584 -18.19 23.54 -24.91
N VAL A 585 -18.30 24.80 -25.38
CA VAL A 585 -18.90 25.94 -24.67
C VAL A 585 -20.44 26.01 -24.81
N GLY A 586 -21.02 25.49 -25.88
CA GLY A 586 -22.45 25.60 -26.21
C GLY A 586 -23.39 24.84 -25.27
N LYS A 587 -22.91 23.85 -24.52
CA LYS A 587 -23.74 23.00 -23.64
C LYS A 587 -24.21 23.62 -22.29
N LYS A 588 -24.19 24.96 -22.08
CA LYS A 588 -24.81 25.64 -20.90
C LYS A 588 -26.07 26.44 -21.30
N GLN A 589 -26.98 26.56 -20.34
CA GLN A 589 -27.79 27.78 -20.20
C GLN A 589 -26.84 28.93 -19.77
N SER A 590 -26.40 29.77 -20.70
CA SER A 590 -25.56 31.00 -20.54
C SER A 590 -24.08 30.85 -20.08
N PRO A 591 -23.12 30.69 -21.01
CA PRO A 591 -21.68 30.91 -20.74
C PRO A 591 -21.35 32.40 -20.53
N SER A 592 -20.22 32.69 -19.89
CA SER A 592 -19.74 34.08 -19.79
C SER A 592 -19.26 34.57 -21.18
N VAL A 593 -19.41 35.88 -21.43
CA VAL A 593 -18.98 36.50 -22.71
C VAL A 593 -17.48 36.32 -22.93
N TYR A 594 -16.70 36.33 -21.84
CA TYR A 594 -15.25 36.14 -21.86
C TYR A 594 -14.86 34.71 -22.27
N GLU A 595 -15.44 33.69 -21.63
CA GLU A 595 -15.16 32.27 -21.93
C GLU A 595 -15.50 31.90 -23.38
N SER A 596 -16.60 32.47 -23.90
CA SER A 596 -17.03 32.28 -25.28
C SER A 596 -16.06 32.94 -26.28
N PHE A 597 -15.56 34.14 -25.95
CA PHE A 597 -14.59 34.85 -26.79
C PHE A 597 -13.22 34.15 -26.80
N VAL A 598 -12.72 33.75 -25.64
CA VAL A 598 -11.43 33.06 -25.50
C VAL A 598 -11.47 31.71 -26.21
N SER A 599 -12.50 30.89 -25.97
CA SER A 599 -12.62 29.56 -26.58
C SER A 599 -12.79 29.62 -28.10
N TYR A 600 -13.56 30.59 -28.60
CA TYR A 600 -13.71 30.81 -30.04
C TYR A 600 -12.38 31.29 -30.66
N GLY A 601 -11.72 32.27 -30.04
CA GLY A 601 -10.43 32.78 -30.51
C GLY A 601 -9.34 31.71 -30.52
N PHE A 602 -9.29 30.88 -29.48
CA PHE A 602 -8.37 29.76 -29.40
C PHE A 602 -8.69 28.67 -30.44
N GLY A 603 -9.97 28.36 -30.66
CA GLY A 603 -10.37 27.42 -31.71
C GLY A 603 -9.99 27.87 -33.13
N VAL A 604 -10.15 29.15 -33.44
CA VAL A 604 -9.70 29.74 -34.73
C VAL A 604 -8.18 29.65 -34.89
N PHE A 605 -7.47 29.88 -33.79
CA PHE A 605 -6.02 29.76 -33.74
C PHE A 605 -5.55 28.31 -34.00
N LEU A 606 -6.21 27.33 -33.39
CA LEU A 606 -5.92 25.91 -33.61
C LEU A 606 -6.18 25.45 -35.05
N ASP A 607 -7.27 25.92 -35.66
CA ASP A 607 -7.56 25.67 -37.08
C ASP A 607 -6.46 26.25 -37.99
N LEU A 608 -5.91 27.40 -37.62
CA LEU A 608 -4.82 28.04 -38.34
C LEU A 608 -3.51 27.26 -38.20
N GLU A 609 -3.19 26.82 -37.00
CA GLU A 609 -1.99 26.03 -36.70
C GLU A 609 -2.05 24.66 -37.37
N SER A 610 -3.19 23.97 -37.30
CA SER A 610 -3.44 22.70 -37.99
C SER A 610 -3.19 22.81 -39.49
N THR A 611 -3.68 23.88 -40.11
CA THR A 611 -3.52 24.11 -41.55
C THR A 611 -2.05 24.29 -41.95
N ILE A 612 -1.29 25.04 -41.15
CA ILE A 612 0.15 25.23 -41.36
C ILE A 612 0.92 23.92 -41.13
N TYR A 613 0.54 23.17 -40.09
CA TYR A 613 1.17 21.91 -39.72
C TYR A 613 0.97 20.81 -40.79
N HIS A 614 -0.19 20.76 -41.45
CA HIS A 614 -0.40 19.86 -42.60
C HIS A 614 0.52 20.19 -43.79
N GLN A 615 1.01 21.43 -43.89
CA GLN A 615 1.95 21.85 -44.93
C GLN A 615 3.42 21.75 -44.50
N ARG A 616 3.70 21.15 -43.34
CA ARG A 616 5.05 21.11 -42.74
C ARG A 616 6.11 20.57 -43.69
N ASP A 617 5.83 19.52 -44.46
CA ASP A 617 6.85 18.86 -45.29
C ASP A 617 7.31 19.76 -46.45
N VAL A 618 6.49 20.74 -46.83
CA VAL A 618 6.80 21.75 -47.85
C VAL A 618 7.46 22.99 -47.23
N LEU A 619 7.11 23.33 -46.00
CA LEU A 619 7.54 24.56 -45.33
C LEU A 619 8.75 24.37 -44.39
N LYS A 620 9.17 23.13 -44.12
CA LYS A 620 10.24 22.81 -43.18
C LYS A 620 11.62 23.21 -43.73
N ILE A 621 12.40 23.89 -42.90
CA ILE A 621 13.82 24.16 -43.11
C ILE A 621 14.62 23.05 -42.40
N PRO A 622 15.39 22.21 -43.13
CA PRO A 622 16.21 21.16 -42.51
C PRO A 622 17.22 21.75 -41.52
N GLY A 623 17.35 21.14 -40.33
CA GLY A 623 18.28 21.58 -39.29
C GLY A 623 17.86 22.81 -38.49
N PHE A 624 16.68 23.39 -38.76
CA PHE A 624 16.21 24.57 -38.03
C PHE A 624 15.81 24.21 -36.59
N GLY A 625 16.49 24.82 -35.62
CA GLY A 625 16.19 24.61 -34.20
C GLY A 625 16.70 23.28 -33.64
N ASP A 626 17.49 22.52 -34.41
CA ASP A 626 18.17 21.32 -33.91
C ASP A 626 19.43 21.75 -33.14
N TYR A 627 19.56 21.28 -31.90
CA TYR A 627 20.71 21.58 -31.05
C TYR A 627 21.75 20.45 -31.19
N GLU A 628 22.88 20.75 -31.84
CA GLU A 628 24.05 19.86 -31.88
C GLU A 628 25.20 20.45 -31.07
N GLU A 629 25.78 19.65 -30.18
CA GLU A 629 26.83 20.07 -29.22
C GLU A 629 28.10 20.66 -29.87
N LYS A 630 28.29 20.46 -31.19
CA LYS A 630 29.46 20.89 -31.97
C LYS A 630 29.24 22.13 -32.84
N ASP A 631 28.12 22.83 -32.69
CA ASP A 631 27.77 23.96 -33.56
C ASP A 631 28.50 25.27 -33.16
N PRO A 632 29.19 26.00 -34.08
CA PRO A 632 29.72 27.36 -33.84
C PRO A 632 28.67 28.37 -33.33
N VAL A 633 27.37 28.09 -33.50
CA VAL A 633 26.26 28.89 -32.95
C VAL A 633 26.22 28.87 -31.42
N LYS A 634 26.77 27.85 -30.75
CA LYS A 634 26.75 27.72 -29.27
C LYS A 634 27.46 28.88 -28.56
N ALA A 635 28.63 29.29 -29.04
CA ALA A 635 29.40 30.39 -28.44
C ALA A 635 28.72 31.77 -28.58
N ILE A 636 27.80 31.91 -29.54
CA ILE A 636 26.94 33.10 -29.69
C ILE A 636 25.72 32.96 -28.79
N TYR A 637 25.10 31.78 -28.74
CA TYR A 637 24.00 31.47 -27.84
C TYR A 637 24.35 31.73 -26.36
N GLU A 638 25.48 31.20 -25.87
CA GLU A 638 25.93 31.40 -24.48
C GLU A 638 26.12 32.88 -24.15
N ARG A 639 26.75 33.66 -25.05
CA ARG A 639 26.97 35.10 -24.83
C ARG A 639 25.69 35.92 -24.85
N VAL A 640 24.72 35.58 -25.70
CA VAL A 640 23.44 36.31 -25.73
C VAL A 640 22.54 35.85 -24.58
N ARG A 641 22.68 34.61 -24.11
CA ARG A 641 22.03 34.11 -22.90
C ARG A 641 22.51 34.85 -21.65
N ASP A 642 23.81 35.08 -21.48
CA ASP A 642 24.33 35.89 -20.35
C ASP A 642 23.71 37.30 -20.33
N TYR A 643 23.51 37.90 -21.52
CA TYR A 643 22.81 39.17 -21.66
C TYR A 643 21.32 39.07 -21.29
N ASP A 644 20.63 38.03 -21.76
CA ASP A 644 19.22 37.79 -21.47
C ASP A 644 18.99 37.61 -19.96
N ASP A 645 19.84 36.82 -19.30
CA ASP A 645 19.79 36.58 -17.86
C ASP A 645 20.05 37.87 -17.06
N ALA A 646 21.06 38.67 -17.43
CA ALA A 646 21.35 39.94 -16.75
C ALA A 646 20.24 40.99 -16.92
N MET A 647 19.65 41.06 -18.12
CA MET A 647 18.57 42.01 -18.40
C MET A 647 17.23 41.56 -17.82
N TYR A 648 16.99 40.25 -17.72
CA TYR A 648 15.81 39.69 -17.06
C TYR A 648 15.71 40.21 -15.62
N GLU A 649 16.79 40.10 -14.83
CA GLU A 649 16.86 40.63 -13.47
C GLU A 649 16.56 42.13 -13.42
N SER A 650 17.12 42.88 -14.36
CA SER A 650 16.94 44.34 -14.43
C SER A 650 15.53 44.75 -14.85
N LEU A 651 14.76 43.87 -15.50
CA LEU A 651 13.43 44.15 -16.05
C LEU A 651 12.29 43.51 -15.24
N ARG A 652 12.57 42.83 -14.12
CA ARG A 652 11.54 42.18 -13.27
C ARG A 652 10.44 43.12 -12.78
N PHE A 653 10.73 44.42 -12.66
CA PHE A 653 9.77 45.46 -12.28
C PHE A 653 8.79 45.85 -13.42
N ALA A 654 9.12 45.53 -14.68
CA ALA A 654 8.37 45.97 -15.85
C ALA A 654 6.90 45.53 -15.89
N PRO A 655 6.50 44.34 -15.39
CA PRO A 655 5.10 43.93 -15.29
C PRO A 655 4.22 44.91 -14.50
N GLU A 656 4.73 45.49 -13.40
CA GLU A 656 3.97 46.44 -12.58
C GLU A 656 3.52 47.67 -13.36
N LEU A 657 4.35 48.12 -14.31
CA LEU A 657 4.05 49.27 -15.17
C LEU A 657 2.86 49.03 -16.12
N ILE A 658 2.48 47.77 -16.34
CA ILE A 658 1.37 47.37 -17.21
C ILE A 658 0.22 46.70 -16.44
N ASN A 659 0.11 46.95 -15.13
CA ASN A 659 -0.88 46.34 -14.21
C ASN A 659 -0.79 44.81 -14.11
N LEU A 660 0.40 44.23 -14.34
CA LEU A 660 0.71 42.86 -13.98
C LEU A 660 1.47 42.85 -12.66
N SER A 661 1.27 41.85 -11.81
CA SER A 661 1.99 41.77 -10.54
C SER A 661 3.47 41.42 -10.76
N GLU A 662 4.34 41.88 -9.86
CA GLU A 662 5.77 41.54 -9.85
C GLU A 662 5.98 40.02 -9.87
N VAL A 663 7.08 39.57 -10.45
CA VAL A 663 7.46 38.15 -10.46
C VAL A 663 8.01 37.80 -9.06
N PRO A 664 7.28 37.03 -8.23
CA PRO A 664 7.77 36.62 -6.92
C PRO A 664 9.06 35.80 -7.04
N GLU A 665 9.97 35.97 -6.10
CA GLU A 665 11.17 35.13 -6.02
C GLU A 665 10.81 33.71 -5.55
N PRO A 666 11.45 32.67 -6.11
CA PRO A 666 11.21 31.29 -5.69
C PRO A 666 11.71 31.05 -4.26
N TYR A 667 11.10 30.09 -3.56
CA TYR A 667 11.54 29.64 -2.24
C TYR A 667 12.75 28.70 -2.35
N ASP A 668 13.68 28.79 -1.41
CA ASP A 668 14.88 27.94 -1.42
C ASP A 668 14.62 26.53 -0.88
N ILE A 669 13.65 26.37 0.03
CA ILE A 669 13.29 25.07 0.60
C ILE A 669 11.83 25.05 1.08
N ASN A 670 11.17 23.89 0.95
CA ASN A 670 9.87 23.64 1.55
C ASN A 670 10.02 22.74 2.79
N LEU A 671 9.32 23.11 3.86
CA LEU A 671 9.22 22.33 5.09
C LEU A 671 7.77 21.84 5.26
N SER A 672 7.61 20.54 5.46
CA SER A 672 6.31 19.90 5.63
C SER A 672 6.29 19.15 6.97
N ILE A 673 5.33 19.48 7.83
CA ILE A 673 5.14 18.81 9.13
C ILE A 673 3.83 18.05 9.08
N LEU A 674 3.89 16.73 9.16
CA LEU A 674 2.75 15.83 9.05
C LEU A 674 2.54 15.09 10.37
N LYS A 675 1.37 15.27 10.97
CA LYS A 675 0.90 14.50 12.14
C LYS A 675 -0.18 13.54 11.70
N ARG A 676 0.21 12.28 11.50
CA ARG A 676 -0.66 11.23 10.95
C ARG A 676 -1.79 10.84 11.91
N ASP A 677 -1.56 10.92 13.21
CA ASP A 677 -2.55 10.62 14.24
C ASP A 677 -3.68 11.66 14.30
N LEU A 678 -3.38 12.92 13.94
CA LEU A 678 -4.32 14.03 13.96
C LEU A 678 -4.90 14.37 12.58
N ASN A 679 -4.40 13.76 11.50
CA ASN A 679 -4.68 14.17 10.11
C ASN A 679 -4.42 15.68 9.88
N VAL A 680 -3.38 16.23 10.52
CA VAL A 680 -2.99 17.63 10.37
C VAL A 680 -1.65 17.71 9.66
N GLY A 681 -1.60 18.50 8.60
CA GLY A 681 -0.37 18.86 7.89
C GLY A 681 -0.16 20.38 7.93
N MET A 682 1.07 20.80 8.19
CA MET A 682 1.51 22.18 8.00
C MET A 682 2.60 22.20 6.94
N PHE A 683 2.45 23.08 5.96
CA PHE A 683 3.40 23.28 4.88
C PHE A 683 3.93 24.71 4.99
N MET A 684 5.19 24.93 4.64
CA MET A 684 5.75 26.28 4.58
C MET A 684 6.92 26.33 3.61
N GLY A 685 6.99 27.42 2.84
CA GLY A 685 8.14 27.77 2.02
C GLY A 685 9.05 28.70 2.81
N VAL A 686 10.34 28.42 2.79
CA VAL A 686 11.35 29.23 3.47
C VAL A 686 12.28 29.83 2.43
N LYS A 687 12.42 31.15 2.50
CA LYS A 687 13.35 31.92 1.68
C LYS A 687 14.58 32.28 2.52
N MET A 688 15.76 32.14 1.92
CA MET A 688 17.05 32.36 2.54
C MET A 688 17.73 33.57 1.90
N ASP A 689 18.31 34.44 2.73
CA ASP A 689 19.29 35.45 2.30
C ASP A 689 20.67 35.03 2.81
N GLY A 690 21.45 34.43 1.90
CA GLY A 690 22.74 33.82 2.22
C GLY A 690 22.58 32.65 3.20
N MET A 691 22.90 32.87 4.48
CA MET A 691 22.78 31.86 5.54
C MET A 691 21.63 32.12 6.52
N ALA A 692 20.91 33.24 6.39
CA ALA A 692 19.82 33.63 7.28
C ALA A 692 18.46 33.44 6.59
N VAL A 693 17.40 33.26 7.38
CA VAL A 693 16.01 33.20 6.86
C VAL A 693 15.54 34.61 6.56
N ASP A 694 15.18 34.88 5.30
CA ASP A 694 14.60 36.15 4.85
C ASP A 694 13.11 36.20 5.17
N SER A 695 12.34 35.24 4.66
CA SER A 695 10.89 35.17 4.84
C SER A 695 10.37 33.73 4.85
N VAL A 696 9.15 33.56 5.37
CA VAL A 696 8.43 32.28 5.40
C VAL A 696 7.03 32.52 4.85
N SER A 697 6.58 31.65 3.95
CA SER A 697 5.21 31.66 3.43
C SER A 697 4.49 30.40 3.87
N ILE A 698 3.28 30.56 4.42
CA ILE A 698 2.45 29.45 4.90
C ILE A 698 1.17 29.45 4.06
N PRO A 699 0.87 28.35 3.34
CA PRO A 699 -0.33 28.30 2.53
C PRO A 699 -1.58 28.24 3.42
N ASN A 700 -2.65 28.89 3.00
CA ASN A 700 -3.93 28.84 3.69
C ASN A 700 -4.63 27.50 3.45
N VAL A 701 -4.32 26.50 4.27
CA VAL A 701 -4.93 25.16 4.23
C VAL A 701 -6.45 25.15 4.47
N PHE A 702 -7.04 26.27 4.92
CA PHE A 702 -8.47 26.42 5.15
C PHE A 702 -9.17 27.33 4.14
N GLY A 703 -8.52 27.72 3.03
CA GLY A 703 -8.99 28.77 2.12
C GLY A 703 -10.44 28.64 1.62
N ASN A 704 -10.94 27.40 1.48
CA ASN A 704 -12.32 27.12 1.04
C ASN A 704 -13.35 27.01 2.19
N ASP A 705 -12.90 27.07 3.44
CA ASP A 705 -13.72 27.02 4.65
C ASP A 705 -13.91 28.41 5.27
N LYS A 706 -14.97 28.56 6.08
CA LYS A 706 -15.21 29.80 6.86
C LYS A 706 -14.03 30.17 7.76
N LEU A 707 -13.21 29.19 8.16
CA LEU A 707 -11.98 29.41 8.93
C LEU A 707 -10.87 30.04 8.09
N GLY A 708 -10.72 29.69 6.82
CA GLY A 708 -9.71 30.30 5.94
C GLY A 708 -9.91 31.79 5.75
N TYR A 709 -11.17 32.22 5.62
CA TYR A 709 -11.51 33.64 5.57
C TYR A 709 -11.07 34.39 6.84
N ILE A 710 -11.14 33.75 8.01
CA ILE A 710 -10.66 34.32 9.28
C ILE A 710 -9.13 34.40 9.31
N PHE A 711 -8.43 33.44 8.72
CA PHE A 711 -6.97 33.43 8.65
C PHE A 711 -6.40 34.52 7.74
N GLU A 712 -7.08 34.84 6.64
CA GLU A 712 -6.68 35.87 5.68
C GLU A 712 -7.14 37.28 6.03
N SER A 713 -8.19 37.40 6.83
CA SER A 713 -8.74 38.71 7.18
C SER A 713 -7.82 39.50 8.11
N ARG A 714 -7.70 40.80 7.80
CA ARG A 714 -6.75 41.72 8.44
C ARG A 714 -7.33 42.30 9.73
N PHE A 715 -7.25 41.54 10.82
CA PHE A 715 -7.73 42.00 12.13
C PHE A 715 -6.63 42.42 13.10
N ILE A 716 -5.38 42.01 12.88
CA ILE A 716 -4.28 42.24 13.82
C ILE A 716 -3.61 43.59 13.50
N LEU A 717 -3.61 44.52 14.43
CA LEU A 717 -2.87 45.78 14.30
C LEU A 717 -1.37 45.53 14.45
N ASP A 718 -0.60 45.79 13.38
CA ASP A 718 0.86 45.70 13.36
C ASP A 718 1.45 46.70 12.33
N PRO A 719 1.35 48.01 12.61
CA PRO A 719 1.73 49.02 11.64
C PRO A 719 3.26 49.13 11.48
N ASN A 720 3.76 48.89 10.27
CA ASN A 720 5.09 49.36 9.87
C ASN A 720 5.01 50.86 9.53
N TYR A 721 5.43 51.71 10.46
CA TYR A 721 5.30 53.16 10.34
C TYR A 721 6.09 53.75 9.16
N ASP A 722 7.19 53.13 8.75
CA ASP A 722 8.01 53.60 7.65
C ASP A 722 7.34 53.33 6.29
N ASP A 723 6.82 52.11 6.09
CA ASP A 723 6.05 51.75 4.88
C ASP A 723 4.76 52.56 4.77
N LEU A 724 4.07 52.76 5.90
CA LEU A 724 2.88 53.60 5.98
C LEU A 724 3.19 55.04 5.56
N PHE A 725 4.33 55.58 5.98
CA PHE A 725 4.77 56.94 5.63
C PHE A 725 5.08 57.07 4.13
N VAL A 726 5.83 56.13 3.56
CA VAL A 726 6.16 56.11 2.11
C VAL A 726 4.91 55.90 1.26
N SER A 727 4.07 54.93 1.64
CA SER A 727 2.77 54.64 0.99
C SER A 727 1.85 55.87 1.01
N HIS A 728 1.79 56.57 2.14
CA HIS A 728 1.04 57.82 2.24
C HIS A 728 1.60 58.89 1.31
N MET A 729 2.93 59.06 1.27
CA MET A 729 3.58 60.06 0.42
C MET A 729 3.30 59.82 -1.08
N LEU A 730 3.33 58.56 -1.52
CA LEU A 730 3.14 58.18 -2.92
C LEU A 730 1.66 58.19 -3.33
N ASN A 731 0.75 57.79 -2.42
CA ASN A 731 -0.65 57.52 -2.74
C ASN A 731 -1.65 58.49 -2.10
N ALA A 732 -1.21 59.58 -1.45
CA ALA A 732 -2.09 60.57 -0.81
C ALA A 732 -3.14 61.21 -1.76
N ARG A 733 -2.92 61.12 -3.08
CA ARG A 733 -3.85 61.63 -4.10
C ARG A 733 -4.80 60.57 -4.66
N ASP A 734 -4.61 59.30 -4.31
CA ASP A 734 -5.44 58.18 -4.77
C ASP A 734 -6.68 58.02 -3.85
N PRO A 735 -7.91 58.15 -4.38
CA PRO A 735 -9.14 57.90 -3.62
C PRO A 735 -9.21 56.50 -3.01
N ASP A 736 -8.64 55.48 -3.68
CA ASP A 736 -8.67 54.10 -3.21
C ASP A 736 -7.78 53.90 -1.97
N TYR A 737 -6.69 54.66 -1.86
CA TYR A 737 -5.84 54.68 -0.67
C TYR A 737 -6.60 55.21 0.56
N TRP A 738 -7.38 56.28 0.40
CA TRP A 738 -8.20 56.83 1.49
C TRP A 738 -9.35 55.88 1.89
N LEU A 739 -9.94 55.17 0.93
CA LEU A 739 -10.92 54.13 1.20
C LEU A 739 -10.31 52.97 2.01
N LYS A 740 -9.11 52.51 1.63
CA LYS A 740 -8.36 51.47 2.38
C LYS A 740 -7.95 51.92 3.78
N LEU A 741 -7.57 53.20 3.94
CA LEU A 741 -7.24 53.78 5.23
C LEU A 741 -8.48 53.88 6.13
N ALA A 742 -9.62 54.28 5.57
CA ALA A 742 -10.90 54.38 6.28
C ALA A 742 -11.53 53.01 6.61
N SER A 743 -11.30 51.99 5.78
CA SER A 743 -11.71 50.61 6.06
C SER A 743 -10.84 49.90 7.10
N ASN A 744 -9.83 50.59 7.67
CA ASN A 744 -8.84 50.02 8.60
C ASN A 744 -7.96 48.90 7.98
N ASP A 745 -7.87 48.81 6.66
CA ASP A 745 -7.05 47.79 5.97
C ASP A 745 -5.55 48.11 5.96
N VAL A 746 -5.19 49.37 6.25
CA VAL A 746 -3.81 49.86 6.30
C VAL A 746 -3.27 49.77 7.73
N GLY A 747 -2.11 49.12 7.92
CA GLY A 747 -1.50 48.90 9.24
C GLY A 747 -2.06 47.70 10.01
N ARG A 748 -2.94 46.91 9.38
CA ARG A 748 -3.39 45.62 9.88
C ARG A 748 -2.84 44.47 9.04
N ILE A 749 -2.44 43.41 9.71
CA ILE A 749 -1.99 42.17 9.09
C ILE A 749 -2.98 41.05 9.41
N SER A 750 -2.96 40.02 8.57
CA SER A 750 -3.76 38.81 8.76
C SER A 750 -3.16 37.92 9.86
N LEU A 751 -3.94 36.95 10.36
CA LEU A 751 -3.42 35.94 11.28
C LEU A 751 -2.32 35.12 10.61
N LEU A 752 -2.47 34.84 9.32
CA LEU A 752 -1.49 34.14 8.50
C LEU A 752 -0.16 34.91 8.45
N ASN A 753 -0.18 36.20 8.11
CA ASN A 753 1.03 37.03 8.05
C ASN A 753 1.73 37.10 9.42
N LYS A 754 0.97 37.14 10.53
CA LYS A 754 1.55 37.12 11.88
C LYS A 754 2.23 35.79 12.18
N LEU A 755 1.62 34.68 11.77
CA LEU A 755 2.17 33.34 11.91
C LEU A 755 3.47 33.20 11.10
N GLU A 756 3.48 33.69 9.86
CA GLU A 756 4.65 33.72 8.98
C GLU A 756 5.81 34.50 9.60
N GLN A 757 5.57 35.73 10.06
CA GLN A 757 6.58 36.54 10.76
C GLN A 757 7.15 35.82 11.98
N LYS A 758 6.28 35.25 12.82
CA LYS A 758 6.70 34.51 14.02
C LYS A 758 7.48 33.25 13.69
N THR A 759 7.13 32.57 12.60
CA THR A 759 7.83 31.38 12.13
C THR A 759 9.20 31.75 11.57
N ALA A 760 9.29 32.83 10.79
CA ALA A 760 10.56 33.37 10.33
C ALA A 760 11.47 33.75 11.50
N ASP A 761 10.97 34.48 12.50
CA ASP A 761 11.71 34.83 13.71
C ASP A 761 12.18 33.59 14.48
N PHE A 762 11.31 32.58 14.61
CA PHE A 762 11.65 31.31 15.25
C PHE A 762 12.80 30.60 14.52
N LEU A 763 12.71 30.46 13.20
CA LEU A 763 13.76 29.83 12.39
C LEU A 763 15.08 30.61 12.44
N ARG A 764 15.04 31.96 12.42
CA ARG A 764 16.23 32.81 12.60
C ARG A 764 16.89 32.61 13.96
N SER A 765 16.09 32.42 15.02
CA SER A 765 16.59 32.24 16.39
C SER A 765 17.27 30.88 16.63
N ARG A 766 17.06 29.90 15.73
CA ARG A 766 17.51 28.51 15.87
C ARG A 766 18.60 28.17 14.87
N SER A 767 19.84 28.47 15.24
CA SER A 767 21.02 28.25 14.39
C SER A 767 21.23 26.79 13.98
N ASP A 768 20.78 25.83 14.80
CA ASP A 768 20.78 24.39 14.51
C ASP A 768 19.86 24.04 13.33
N LEU A 769 18.66 24.61 13.31
CA LEU A 769 17.69 24.43 12.24
C LEU A 769 18.15 25.10 10.94
N THR A 770 18.60 26.35 11.01
CA THR A 770 19.08 27.09 9.85
C THR A 770 20.30 26.40 9.22
N ALA A 771 21.23 25.88 10.02
CA ALA A 771 22.38 25.13 9.52
C ALA A 771 21.97 23.83 8.81
N ASN A 772 20.97 23.11 9.34
CA ASN A 772 20.44 21.91 8.69
C ASN A 772 19.72 22.22 7.38
N ILE A 773 18.96 23.32 7.32
CA ILE A 773 18.32 23.82 6.11
C ILE A 773 19.40 24.14 5.05
N ASN A 774 20.40 24.96 5.41
CA ASN A 774 21.50 25.31 4.51
C ASN A 774 22.29 24.09 4.02
N SER A 775 22.56 23.13 4.90
CA SER A 775 23.21 21.87 4.52
C SER A 775 22.37 21.05 3.54
N SER A 776 21.04 21.06 3.70
CA SER A 776 20.13 20.33 2.81
C SER A 776 20.07 21.00 1.44
N ILE A 777 19.98 22.33 1.40
CA ILE A 777 20.04 23.15 0.18
C ILE A 777 21.35 22.91 -0.58
N ALA A 778 22.48 22.85 0.12
CA ALA A 778 23.80 22.60 -0.47
C ALA A 778 23.96 21.17 -1.02
N GLN A 779 23.23 20.20 -0.47
CA GLN A 779 23.20 18.80 -0.93
C GLN A 779 22.21 18.58 -2.08
N GLY A 780 21.48 19.61 -2.51
CA GLY A 780 20.48 19.52 -3.59
C GLY A 780 19.08 19.11 -3.12
N TYR A 781 18.84 19.04 -1.80
CA TYR A 781 17.52 18.80 -1.24
C TYR A 781 16.75 20.12 -1.13
N ARG A 782 15.53 20.13 -1.65
CA ARG A 782 14.62 21.29 -1.64
C ARG A 782 13.35 21.05 -0.83
N ASN A 783 13.16 19.83 -0.32
CA ASN A 783 11.99 19.46 0.48
C ASN A 783 12.44 18.70 1.74
N ILE A 784 11.97 19.11 2.91
CA ILE A 784 12.16 18.40 4.19
C ILE A 784 10.79 18.07 4.76
N ILE A 785 10.55 16.78 5.02
CA ILE A 785 9.29 16.30 5.59
C ILE A 785 9.56 15.74 6.98
N PHE A 786 8.80 16.22 7.95
CA PHE A 786 8.76 15.75 9.34
C PHE A 786 7.48 14.95 9.54
N ILE A 787 7.58 13.65 9.78
CA ILE A 787 6.42 12.76 9.94
C ILE A 787 6.37 12.26 11.37
N GLN A 788 5.26 12.54 12.06
CA GLN A 788 4.94 11.92 13.34
C GLN A 788 3.88 10.84 13.12
N LEU A 789 4.25 9.58 13.36
CA LEU A 789 3.37 8.42 13.17
C LEU A 789 2.41 8.24 14.35
N ASN A 790 2.92 8.30 15.59
CA ASN A 790 2.13 8.27 16.82
C ASN A 790 2.56 9.38 17.79
N ARG A 791 1.70 9.73 18.77
CA ARG A 791 1.95 10.79 19.76
C ARG A 791 3.22 10.62 20.59
N GLU A 792 3.66 9.39 20.78
CA GLU A 792 4.85 9.05 21.59
C GLU A 792 6.11 8.87 20.74
N ASP A 793 5.99 8.84 19.40
CA ASP A 793 7.11 8.64 18.50
C ASP A 793 7.86 9.95 18.21
N GLN A 794 9.18 9.85 18.07
CA GLN A 794 9.99 10.92 17.51
C GLN A 794 9.64 11.14 16.04
N TYR A 795 9.77 12.37 15.55
CA TYR A 795 9.60 12.67 14.13
C TYR A 795 10.57 11.85 13.28
N GLU A 796 10.04 11.16 12.27
CA GLU A 796 10.83 10.65 11.16
C GLU A 796 11.06 11.79 10.17
N CYS A 797 12.33 12.12 9.89
CA CYS A 797 12.64 13.14 8.91
C CYS A 797 13.10 12.55 7.58
N LEU A 798 12.54 13.11 6.52
CA LEU A 798 12.84 12.76 5.14
C LEU A 798 13.40 14.00 4.45
N ARG A 799 14.49 13.83 3.70
CA ARG A 799 14.96 14.83 2.72
C ARG A 799 14.64 14.34 1.33
N LEU A 800 14.09 15.24 0.54
CA LEU A 800 13.66 14.96 -0.82
C LEU A 800 14.21 16.05 -1.74
N PRO A 801 14.60 15.68 -2.96
CA PRO A 801 14.95 16.66 -3.98
C PRO A 801 13.73 17.52 -4.33
N GLU A 802 13.93 18.53 -5.15
CA GLU A 802 12.85 19.33 -5.72
C GLU A 802 11.88 18.42 -6.48
N PHE A 803 10.59 18.54 -6.20
CA PHE A 803 9.59 17.84 -6.99
C PHE A 803 9.39 18.60 -8.29
N THR A 804 9.85 18.01 -9.38
CA THR A 804 9.59 18.49 -10.74
C THR A 804 8.39 17.77 -11.33
N ILE A 805 7.78 18.33 -12.36
CA ILE A 805 6.69 17.67 -13.07
C ILE A 805 7.15 16.39 -13.78
N SER A 806 8.42 16.29 -14.18
CA SER A 806 9.00 15.04 -14.69
C SER A 806 9.03 13.94 -13.63
N THR A 807 9.54 14.24 -12.43
CA THR A 807 9.58 13.26 -11.32
C THR A 807 8.17 12.84 -10.94
N PHE A 808 7.21 13.77 -11.00
CA PHE A 808 5.80 13.48 -10.75
C PHE A 808 5.20 12.49 -11.76
N VAL A 809 5.45 12.67 -13.04
CA VAL A 809 4.97 11.75 -14.09
C VAL A 809 5.61 10.37 -13.95
N GLU A 810 6.89 10.30 -13.59
CA GLU A 810 7.58 9.04 -13.31
C GLU A 810 6.95 8.30 -12.11
N MET A 811 6.64 9.01 -11.02
CA MET A 811 5.89 8.45 -9.89
C MET A 811 4.53 7.90 -10.32
N PHE A 812 3.80 8.64 -11.17
CA PHE A 812 2.49 8.20 -11.68
C PHE A 812 2.60 6.94 -12.55
N SER A 813 3.70 6.77 -13.27
CA SER A 813 3.99 5.57 -14.06
C SER A 813 4.44 4.36 -13.21
N GLY A 814 4.57 4.52 -11.88
CA GLY A 814 4.98 3.47 -10.96
C GLY A 814 6.50 3.30 -10.81
N ALA A 815 7.29 4.31 -11.21
CA ALA A 815 8.74 4.31 -10.99
C ALA A 815 9.07 4.61 -9.52
N ASP A 816 10.00 3.84 -8.96
CA ASP A 816 10.42 3.97 -7.55
C ASP A 816 11.34 5.20 -7.39
N ILE A 817 10.97 6.14 -6.50
CA ILE A 817 11.78 7.35 -6.24
C ILE A 817 12.99 6.95 -5.40
N SER A 818 14.07 6.58 -6.07
CA SER A 818 15.29 6.03 -5.44
C SER A 818 16.12 7.03 -4.60
N THR A 819 15.64 8.25 -4.33
CA THR A 819 16.46 9.33 -3.71
C THR A 819 15.91 9.90 -2.41
N THR A 820 15.12 9.12 -1.64
CA THR A 820 14.64 9.55 -0.32
C THR A 820 15.69 9.26 0.76
N GLU A 821 16.25 10.29 1.40
CA GLU A 821 17.16 10.11 2.53
C GLU A 821 16.39 10.19 3.86
N LYS A 822 16.41 9.11 4.64
CA LYS A 822 15.87 9.09 6.00
C LYS A 822 16.94 9.49 7.00
N TYR A 823 16.65 10.44 7.88
CA TYR A 823 17.53 10.80 8.98
C TYR A 823 16.76 10.98 10.29
N ARG A 824 17.43 10.77 11.42
CA ARG A 824 16.85 10.99 12.75
C ARG A 824 16.94 12.46 13.12
N CYS A 825 15.80 13.07 13.45
CA CYS A 825 15.68 14.46 13.86
C CYS A 825 15.02 14.54 15.25
N GLY A 826 15.76 14.16 16.29
CA GLY A 826 15.27 14.25 17.67
C GLY A 826 15.29 15.69 18.20
N GLY A 827 14.15 16.20 18.67
CA GLY A 827 14.07 17.42 19.49
C GLY A 827 14.00 18.77 18.74
N VAL A 828 13.54 18.78 17.50
CA VAL A 828 13.77 19.90 16.57
C VAL A 828 12.54 20.79 16.31
N PHE A 829 11.31 20.36 16.61
CA PHE A 829 10.08 21.16 16.51
C PHE A 829 9.17 21.03 17.73
#